data_AF-A0A8J5HXQ7-F1
#
_entry.id   AF-A0A8J5HXQ7-F1
#
_cell.length_a   1.000
_cell.length_b   1.000
_cell.length_c   1.000
_cell.angle_alpha   90.00
_cell.angle_beta   90.00
_cell.angle_gamma   90.00
#
_symmetry.space_group_name_H-M   'P 1'
#
loop_
_entity.id
_entity.type
_entity.pdbx_description
1 polymer ?
#
loop_
_entity_poly.entity_id
_entity_poly.type
_entity_poly.pdbx_seq_one_letter_code
_entity_poly.pdbx_strand_id
1 'polypeptide(L)'
;MFGEFKEVMTKEFEMTDIGLMAYYLSIEVNQREDGSFISQAGYAREILKKFRMDNSKSINTPVECGVKLSKHDEEEKVDPTFFKSLVGSLRYLTCTRPDILYAVGLVSRYMEDPTTTHLKIAKRILRYIKGTIDFGLLYSTSNHFKLEGYSDSDWGGDIDDRKSTTGFVFFMGDTAFTWMSKKQPIVTLSTCEAEYVAATSCVCHAVWLRNLLNELSLPQEEATKIRTPSFIILPSVDHDSQAAVLCGRRHGIASESGVAAMTTRDSPTSPSPVGAGATLGEVYYNVAAASPTAGFPAGISPTVGVGGLISGGGIGWLQRKYGLAADNVVDVRLVNAEGELLTRETMGEDLFWAIRGGGAANFGIVVAYKLRLVPVPPKLTVFSVSRTLGQGATRLLHSWQSIAPRFADDLWIRALVIAIGEAPANRTIQATFQGLFLGSRRATLAAVKKSFPELGVRAEDCNELSWVESTLYFDDRAWNDTRGLLTRRPAFNSSFKAKSDFVREPISEKAWEGIWKVMMEGEEEPLQMIFEPWGGRLWEIEDDAIAFPHRKGNLYNIQYFMRWFETEAAVTERHLTWMRKFYEDMTPHVSSNPRAAYLNYKDIDLGSSTEEGRTSYTEASAWGRRYFLHNFEKLAKVKARVDPENYFWNEQGIPPYTA
;
A
#
# COMPACT_ATOMS: atom_id res chain seq x y z
N MET A 1 34.52 40.37 22.56
CA MET A 1 34.28 39.00 22.04
C MET A 1 34.94 38.74 20.69
N PHE A 2 34.44 39.20 19.53
CA PHE A 2 35.05 38.83 18.22
C PHE A 2 36.42 39.50 17.95
N GLY A 3 36.61 40.74 18.40
CA GLY A 3 37.90 41.45 18.29
C GLY A 3 38.99 40.80 19.15
N GLU A 4 38.70 40.49 20.40
CA GLU A 4 39.62 39.77 21.30
C GLU A 4 39.96 38.37 20.78
N PHE A 5 38.98 37.65 20.21
CA PHE A 5 39.25 36.35 19.58
C PHE A 5 40.22 36.47 18.39
N LYS A 6 40.02 37.48 17.52
CA LYS A 6 40.96 37.77 16.42
C LYS A 6 42.36 38.08 16.92
N GLU A 7 42.49 38.85 18.00
CA GLU A 7 43.79 39.17 18.60
C GLU A 7 44.49 37.94 19.18
N VAL A 8 43.75 37.05 19.85
CA VAL A 8 44.29 35.79 20.38
C VAL A 8 44.74 34.88 19.24
N MET A 9 43.89 34.68 18.24
CA MET A 9 44.21 33.81 17.10
C MET A 9 45.40 34.34 16.27
N THR A 10 45.53 35.65 16.11
CA THR A 10 46.67 36.27 15.38
C THR A 10 47.99 36.15 16.13
N LYS A 11 47.95 36.02 17.47
CA LYS A 11 49.17 35.77 18.27
C LYS A 11 49.62 34.31 18.19
N GLU A 12 48.67 33.38 18.12
CA GLU A 12 48.95 31.93 18.11
C GLU A 12 49.20 31.38 16.69
N PHE A 13 48.58 31.98 15.66
CA PHE A 13 48.65 31.51 14.28
C PHE A 13 49.02 32.62 13.31
N GLU A 14 49.82 32.27 12.29
CA GLU A 14 50.12 33.16 11.18
C GLU A 14 48.87 33.32 10.30
N MET A 15 48.12 34.41 10.50
CA MET A 15 46.87 34.69 9.80
C MET A 15 46.71 36.17 9.46
N THR A 16 45.98 36.45 8.38
CA THR A 16 45.65 37.81 7.93
C THR A 16 44.14 38.02 8.02
N ASP A 17 43.70 39.07 8.71
CA ASP A 17 42.28 39.47 8.70
C ASP A 17 41.93 40.14 7.37
N ILE A 18 41.17 39.41 6.54
CA ILE A 18 40.72 39.87 5.23
C ILE A 18 39.43 40.70 5.29
N GLY A 19 38.99 41.08 6.49
CA GLY A 19 37.77 41.86 6.69
C GLY A 19 36.51 41.00 6.60
N LEU A 20 35.39 41.60 6.18
CA LEU A 20 34.15 40.86 5.97
C LEU A 20 34.31 39.84 4.84
N MET A 21 33.77 38.65 5.04
CA MET A 21 33.85 37.57 4.06
C MET A 21 33.19 37.99 2.75
N ALA A 22 34.00 38.12 1.70
CA ALA A 22 33.56 38.44 0.34
C ALA A 22 33.59 37.23 -0.60
N TYR A 23 34.45 36.24 -0.33
CA TYR A 23 34.64 35.05 -1.17
C TYR A 23 35.01 33.82 -0.34
N TYR A 24 34.42 32.67 -0.65
CA TYR A 24 34.80 31.36 -0.09
C TYR A 24 34.60 30.27 -1.14
N LEU A 25 35.67 29.59 -1.58
CA LEU A 25 35.61 28.51 -2.57
C LEU A 25 34.73 28.86 -3.81
N SER A 26 35.00 29.99 -4.46
CA SER A 26 34.22 30.48 -5.62
C SER A 26 32.74 30.79 -5.34
N ILE A 27 32.33 30.84 -4.07
CA ILE A 27 31.08 31.43 -3.62
C ILE A 27 31.35 32.90 -3.27
N GLU A 28 30.62 33.79 -3.93
CA GLU A 28 30.60 35.23 -3.73
C GLU A 28 29.63 35.58 -2.61
N VAL A 29 30.08 36.34 -1.62
CA VAL A 29 29.26 36.79 -0.49
C VAL A 29 29.24 38.32 -0.48
N ASN A 30 28.05 38.89 -0.63
CA ASN A 30 27.82 40.33 -0.55
C ASN A 30 27.00 40.62 0.71
N GLN A 31 27.69 41.09 1.75
CA GLN A 31 27.09 41.41 3.04
C GLN A 31 26.58 42.86 3.01
N ARG A 32 25.32 43.06 3.38
CA ARG A 32 24.60 44.34 3.43
C ARG A 32 23.94 44.49 4.80
N GLU A 33 23.47 45.69 5.12
CA GLU A 33 22.76 45.95 6.39
C GLU A 33 21.44 45.17 6.49
N ASP A 34 20.79 44.88 5.36
CA ASP A 34 19.51 44.17 5.26
C ASP A 34 19.66 42.64 5.04
N GLY A 35 20.89 42.13 4.91
CA GLY A 35 21.12 40.69 4.71
C GLY A 35 22.42 40.35 4.01
N SER A 36 22.65 39.05 3.78
CA SER A 36 23.81 38.54 3.03
C SER A 36 23.35 37.86 1.75
N PHE A 37 23.80 38.36 0.60
CA PHE A 37 23.55 37.74 -0.70
C PHE A 37 24.72 36.82 -1.09
N ILE A 38 24.42 35.57 -1.35
CA ILE A 38 25.38 34.53 -1.68
C ILE A 38 25.14 34.04 -3.11
N SER A 39 26.16 34.04 -3.97
CA SER A 39 26.04 33.61 -5.36
C SER A 39 27.32 32.94 -5.87
N GLN A 40 27.27 32.39 -7.09
CA GLN A 40 28.44 31.83 -7.78
C GLN A 40 28.58 32.44 -9.19
N ALA A 41 28.29 33.74 -9.33
CA ALA A 41 28.22 34.40 -10.64
C ALA A 41 29.55 34.36 -11.41
N GLY A 42 30.68 34.60 -10.74
CA GLY A 42 32.02 34.44 -11.31
C GLY A 42 32.26 33.02 -11.83
N TYR A 43 32.00 32.01 -11.01
CA TYR A 43 32.14 30.61 -11.41
C TYR A 43 31.20 30.23 -12.55
N ALA A 44 29.96 30.73 -12.56
CA ALA A 44 29.02 30.54 -13.66
C ALA A 44 29.58 31.07 -14.99
N ARG A 45 30.22 32.25 -14.99
CA ARG A 45 30.89 32.80 -16.19
C ARG A 45 32.08 31.95 -16.63
N GLU A 46 32.87 31.44 -15.68
CA GLU A 46 34.00 30.55 -15.97
C GLU A 46 33.55 29.25 -16.64
N ILE A 47 32.53 28.57 -16.10
CA ILE A 47 32.04 27.32 -16.71
C ILE A 47 31.46 27.55 -18.10
N LEU A 48 30.79 28.69 -18.33
CA LEU A 48 30.24 29.04 -19.65
C LEU A 48 31.37 29.21 -20.66
N LYS A 49 32.46 29.88 -20.29
CA LYS A 49 33.66 29.98 -21.15
C LYS A 49 34.32 28.62 -21.35
N LYS A 50 34.51 27.83 -20.28
CA LYS A 50 35.15 26.51 -20.31
C LYS A 50 34.47 25.56 -21.31
N PHE A 51 33.13 25.57 -21.36
CA PHE A 51 32.36 24.71 -22.25
C PHE A 51 31.88 25.41 -23.53
N ARG A 52 32.41 26.59 -23.87
CA ARG A 52 32.09 27.38 -25.08
C ARG A 52 30.59 27.70 -25.23
N MET A 53 29.94 28.02 -24.12
CA MET A 53 28.52 28.38 -24.02
C MET A 53 28.30 29.86 -23.68
N ASP A 54 29.36 30.66 -23.61
CA ASP A 54 29.34 32.09 -23.29
C ASP A 54 28.59 32.96 -24.31
N ASN A 55 28.60 32.55 -25.59
CA ASN A 55 27.84 33.18 -26.68
C ASN A 55 26.54 32.44 -27.05
N SER A 56 26.11 31.48 -26.23
CA SER A 56 24.88 30.72 -26.48
C SER A 56 23.63 31.56 -26.20
N LYS A 57 22.52 31.27 -26.91
CA LYS A 57 21.21 31.87 -26.62
C LYS A 57 20.71 31.34 -25.27
N SER A 58 20.26 32.22 -24.39
CA SER A 58 19.67 31.80 -23.11
C SER A 58 18.37 31.02 -23.29
N ILE A 59 17.92 30.35 -22.24
CA ILE A 59 16.62 29.67 -22.16
C ILE A 59 16.05 29.81 -20.75
N ASN A 60 14.73 29.70 -20.61
CA ASN A 60 14.03 30.02 -19.36
C ASN A 60 13.85 28.82 -18.42
N THR A 61 14.14 27.59 -18.85
CA THR A 61 14.04 26.40 -17.99
C THR A 61 15.28 25.51 -18.10
N PRO A 62 15.75 24.92 -16.98
CA PRO A 62 16.94 24.07 -16.98
C PRO A 62 16.71 22.73 -17.70
N VAL A 63 15.47 22.23 -17.70
CA VAL A 63 15.02 21.02 -18.40
C VAL A 63 13.59 21.21 -18.91
N GLU A 64 13.19 20.43 -19.91
CA GLU A 64 11.80 20.40 -20.40
C GLU A 64 10.94 19.50 -19.51
N CYS A 65 9.64 19.83 -19.41
CA CYS A 65 8.70 19.01 -18.66
C CYS A 65 8.49 17.65 -19.36
N GLY A 66 8.52 16.56 -18.61
CA GLY A 66 8.28 15.21 -19.14
C GLY A 66 9.44 14.59 -19.93
N VAL A 67 10.64 15.16 -19.88
CA VAL A 67 11.85 14.57 -20.48
C VAL A 67 12.10 13.17 -19.93
N LYS A 68 12.25 12.20 -20.82
CA LYS A 68 12.61 10.81 -20.51
C LYS A 68 13.97 10.50 -21.14
N LEU A 69 14.87 9.92 -20.35
CA LEU A 69 16.22 9.55 -20.77
C LEU A 69 16.48 8.09 -20.47
N SER A 70 17.17 7.42 -21.39
CA SER A 70 17.52 6.00 -21.26
C SER A 70 19.02 5.82 -21.46
N LYS A 71 19.58 4.82 -20.78
CA LYS A 71 20.92 4.29 -21.06
C LYS A 71 21.00 3.57 -22.41
N HIS A 72 19.84 3.20 -22.97
CA HIS A 72 19.72 2.40 -24.19
C HIS A 72 19.25 3.24 -25.38
N ASP A 73 19.50 4.56 -25.38
CA ASP A 73 19.23 5.36 -26.57
C ASP A 73 20.22 5.00 -27.69
N GLU A 74 19.73 4.96 -28.94
CA GLU A 74 20.51 4.57 -30.13
C GLU A 74 21.41 5.71 -30.65
N GLU A 75 21.67 6.72 -29.82
CA GLU A 75 22.38 7.94 -30.18
C GLU A 75 23.91 7.80 -30.02
N GLU A 76 24.65 8.65 -30.73
CA GLU A 76 26.12 8.61 -30.71
C GLU A 76 26.68 8.81 -29.29
N LYS A 77 27.72 8.05 -28.96
CA LYS A 77 28.41 8.16 -27.67
C LYS A 77 29.21 9.46 -27.58
N VAL A 78 29.26 10.03 -26.37
CA VAL A 78 30.04 11.22 -26.04
C VAL A 78 31.21 10.81 -25.16
N ASP A 79 32.35 11.50 -25.26
CA ASP A 79 33.49 11.26 -24.37
C ASP A 79 33.07 11.36 -22.88
N PRO A 80 33.15 10.27 -22.11
CA PRO A 80 32.78 10.26 -20.69
C PRO A 80 33.60 11.24 -19.86
N THR A 81 34.86 11.48 -20.23
CA THR A 81 35.75 12.39 -19.47
C THR A 81 35.28 13.84 -19.58
N PHE A 82 35.01 14.29 -20.80
CA PHE A 82 34.42 15.59 -21.08
C PHE A 82 33.07 15.75 -20.36
N PHE A 83 32.19 14.75 -20.45
CA PHE A 83 30.86 14.80 -19.84
C PHE A 83 30.93 14.84 -18.30
N LYS A 84 31.78 14.03 -17.67
CA LYS A 84 32.04 14.06 -16.22
C LYS A 84 32.55 15.43 -15.77
N SER A 85 33.48 16.03 -16.52
CA SER A 85 34.00 17.38 -16.24
C SER A 85 32.88 18.44 -16.29
N LEU A 86 31.98 18.32 -17.25
CA LEU A 86 30.82 19.21 -17.40
C LEU A 86 29.83 19.03 -16.25
N VAL A 87 29.35 17.81 -16.00
CA VAL A 87 28.38 17.52 -14.93
C VAL A 87 28.96 17.84 -13.56
N GLY A 88 30.24 17.57 -13.32
CA GLY A 88 30.92 17.95 -12.07
C GLY A 88 30.95 19.46 -11.86
N SER A 89 31.22 20.24 -12.91
CA SER A 89 31.18 21.71 -12.85
C SER A 89 29.77 22.23 -12.56
N LEU A 90 28.74 21.63 -13.17
CA LEU A 90 27.34 21.95 -12.87
C LEU A 90 26.94 21.57 -11.44
N ARG A 91 27.42 20.42 -10.94
CA ARG A 91 27.15 19.97 -9.57
C ARG A 91 27.71 20.95 -8.54
N TYR A 92 28.86 21.55 -8.81
CA TYR A 92 29.42 22.57 -7.93
C TYR A 92 28.58 23.86 -7.86
N LEU A 93 27.92 24.25 -8.96
CA LEU A 93 26.99 25.40 -8.94
C LEU A 93 25.76 25.15 -8.07
N THR A 94 25.41 23.89 -7.79
CA THR A 94 24.22 23.58 -6.97
C THR A 94 24.38 24.02 -5.51
N CYS A 95 25.58 24.47 -5.09
CA CYS A 95 25.82 25.06 -3.78
C CYS A 95 25.07 26.38 -3.55
N THR A 96 24.82 27.18 -4.59
CA THR A 96 23.97 28.39 -4.49
C THR A 96 22.81 28.39 -5.49
N ARG A 97 22.61 27.29 -6.22
CA ARG A 97 21.61 27.14 -7.28
C ARG A 97 20.74 25.89 -7.08
N PRO A 98 19.83 25.90 -6.08
CA PRO A 98 18.88 24.81 -5.90
C PRO A 98 17.98 24.58 -7.12
N ASP A 99 17.72 25.63 -7.90
CA ASP A 99 16.85 25.64 -9.08
C ASP A 99 17.33 24.73 -10.23
N ILE A 100 18.64 24.44 -10.31
CA ILE A 100 19.18 23.51 -11.34
C ILE A 100 19.42 22.09 -10.81
N LEU A 101 19.26 21.87 -9.50
CA LEU A 101 19.68 20.64 -8.82
C LEU A 101 19.05 19.38 -9.43
N TYR A 102 17.76 19.41 -9.72
CA TYR A 102 17.04 18.29 -10.33
C TYR A 102 17.60 17.97 -11.72
N ALA A 103 17.78 18.99 -12.59
CA ALA A 103 18.27 18.80 -13.95
C ALA A 103 19.70 18.24 -13.95
N VAL A 104 20.56 18.72 -13.04
CA VAL A 104 21.92 18.21 -12.84
C VAL A 104 21.89 16.77 -12.32
N GLY A 105 20.99 16.46 -11.39
CA GLY A 105 20.76 15.11 -10.87
C GLY A 105 20.36 14.13 -11.97
N LEU A 106 19.48 14.55 -12.89
CA LEU A 106 19.04 13.74 -14.02
C LEU A 106 20.20 13.38 -14.96
N VAL A 107 20.98 14.36 -15.43
CA VAL A 107 22.11 14.10 -16.34
C VAL A 107 23.26 13.34 -15.67
N SER A 108 23.39 13.43 -14.34
CA SER A 108 24.45 12.74 -13.60
C SER A 108 24.35 11.22 -13.63
N ARG A 109 23.17 10.67 -13.94
CA ARG A 109 22.94 9.21 -14.04
C ARG A 109 23.70 8.55 -15.19
N TYR A 110 24.11 9.33 -16.18
CA TYR A 110 24.70 8.87 -17.44
C TYR A 110 26.18 9.21 -17.57
N MET A 111 26.84 9.55 -16.46
CA MET A 111 28.26 9.95 -16.49
C MET A 111 29.22 8.83 -16.93
N GLU A 112 28.83 7.57 -16.78
CA GLU A 112 29.66 6.43 -17.16
C GLU A 112 29.69 6.21 -18.67
N ASP A 113 28.53 6.32 -19.32
CA ASP A 113 28.33 6.01 -20.74
C ASP A 113 27.34 7.02 -21.39
N PRO A 114 27.74 8.29 -21.59
CA PRO A 114 26.86 9.35 -22.07
C PRO A 114 26.70 9.33 -23.60
N THR A 115 25.58 9.89 -24.07
CA THR A 115 25.24 10.04 -25.50
C THR A 115 25.01 11.50 -25.87
N THR A 116 24.83 11.78 -27.16
CA THR A 116 24.53 13.14 -27.64
C THR A 116 23.24 13.69 -27.02
N THR A 117 22.24 12.86 -26.74
CA THR A 117 21.00 13.25 -26.04
C THR A 117 21.29 13.76 -24.63
N HIS A 118 22.09 13.02 -23.87
CA HIS A 118 22.53 13.41 -22.54
C HIS A 118 23.31 14.75 -22.59
N LEU A 119 24.19 14.91 -23.57
CA LEU A 119 24.96 16.14 -23.76
C LEU A 119 24.08 17.33 -24.17
N LYS A 120 23.05 17.13 -25.00
CA LYS A 120 22.10 18.19 -25.39
C LYS A 120 21.40 18.78 -24.16
N ILE A 121 20.99 17.93 -23.21
CA ILE A 121 20.35 18.38 -21.96
C ILE A 121 21.36 19.09 -21.05
N ALA A 122 22.57 18.56 -20.90
CA ALA A 122 23.61 19.22 -20.11
C ALA A 122 23.97 20.61 -20.68
N LYS A 123 24.01 20.75 -22.01
CA LYS A 123 24.16 22.05 -22.68
C LYS A 123 22.94 22.96 -22.48
N ARG A 124 21.72 22.43 -22.40
CA ARG A 124 20.52 23.20 -22.05
C ARG A 124 20.65 23.84 -20.66
N ILE A 125 21.14 23.09 -19.67
CA ILE A 125 21.38 23.62 -18.31
C ILE A 125 22.36 24.81 -18.37
N LEU A 126 23.43 24.71 -19.17
CA LEU A 126 24.37 25.82 -19.39
C LEU A 126 23.69 27.05 -20.05
N ARG A 127 22.80 26.84 -21.01
CA ARG A 127 22.00 27.94 -21.62
C ARG A 127 21.06 28.59 -20.60
N TYR A 128 20.51 27.83 -19.67
CA TYR A 128 19.69 28.36 -18.59
C TYR A 128 20.52 29.21 -17.62
N ILE A 129 21.69 28.69 -17.22
CA ILE A 129 22.66 29.44 -16.40
C ILE A 129 23.08 30.74 -17.08
N LYS A 130 23.30 30.74 -18.40
CA LYS A 130 23.62 31.95 -19.18
C LYS A 130 22.57 33.05 -19.03
N GLY A 131 21.29 32.71 -18.94
CA GLY A 131 20.20 33.67 -18.71
C GLY A 131 19.99 34.04 -17.24
N THR A 132 20.61 33.32 -16.31
CA THR A 132 20.39 33.42 -14.86
C THR A 132 21.71 33.50 -14.09
N ILE A 133 22.73 34.15 -14.68
CA ILE A 133 24.09 34.21 -14.10
C ILE A 133 24.07 34.87 -12.72
N ASP A 134 23.27 35.91 -12.57
CA ASP A 134 23.24 36.74 -11.35
C ASP A 134 22.26 36.20 -10.30
N PHE A 135 21.75 34.97 -10.46
CA PHE A 135 20.92 34.30 -9.46
C PHE A 135 21.78 33.86 -8.27
N GLY A 136 21.22 34.01 -7.07
CA GLY A 136 21.82 33.61 -5.80
C GLY A 136 20.77 33.56 -4.69
N LEU A 137 21.23 33.43 -3.45
CA LEU A 137 20.41 33.32 -2.25
C LEU A 137 20.61 34.56 -1.39
N LEU A 138 19.55 35.30 -1.12
CA LEU A 138 19.57 36.46 -0.21
C LEU A 138 19.09 36.00 1.17
N TYR A 139 19.98 35.98 2.16
CA TYR A 139 19.63 35.72 3.56
C TYR A 139 19.34 37.05 4.27
N SER A 140 18.07 37.37 4.46
CA SER A 140 17.63 38.63 5.07
C SER A 140 17.93 38.67 6.58
N THR A 141 18.13 39.87 7.13
CA THR A 141 18.18 40.06 8.59
C THR A 141 16.77 39.94 9.16
N SER A 142 16.51 38.86 9.92
CA SER A 142 15.21 38.60 10.54
C SER A 142 15.38 38.22 12.01
N ASN A 143 14.38 38.54 12.84
CA ASN A 143 14.31 38.09 14.22
C ASN A 143 13.42 36.84 14.39
N HIS A 144 12.85 36.33 13.29
CA HIS A 144 11.94 35.20 13.28
C HIS A 144 12.47 34.09 12.36
N PHE A 145 13.24 33.17 12.94
CA PHE A 145 13.82 32.02 12.25
C PHE A 145 12.94 30.79 12.46
N LYS A 146 11.99 30.58 11.55
CA LYS A 146 11.20 29.35 11.51
C LYS A 146 11.75 28.40 10.46
N LEU A 147 12.04 27.18 10.88
CA LEU A 147 12.40 26.07 10.01
C LEU A 147 11.13 25.56 9.31
N GLU A 148 11.14 25.68 7.98
CA GLU A 148 10.12 25.08 7.12
C GLU A 148 10.79 24.24 6.03
N GLY A 149 10.21 23.08 5.74
CA GLY A 149 10.67 22.18 4.68
C GLY A 149 9.64 22.00 3.59
N TYR A 150 10.11 21.65 2.41
CA TYR A 150 9.28 21.25 1.28
C TYR A 150 9.82 19.91 0.75
N SER A 151 8.95 18.98 0.40
CA SER A 151 9.31 17.70 -0.20
C SER A 151 8.51 17.45 -1.48
N ASP A 152 9.11 16.80 -2.45
CA ASP A 152 8.51 16.45 -3.74
C ASP A 152 9.04 15.11 -4.25
N SER A 153 8.29 14.47 -5.14
CA SER A 153 8.74 13.26 -5.84
C SER A 153 8.17 13.14 -7.24
N ASP A 154 8.92 12.55 -8.16
CA ASP A 154 8.33 11.95 -9.36
C ASP A 154 7.79 10.54 -9.06
N TRP A 155 7.09 9.90 -10.01
CA TRP A 155 6.75 8.48 -9.92
C TRP A 155 7.26 7.73 -11.13
N GLY A 156 8.19 6.80 -10.88
CA GLY A 156 8.85 6.02 -11.92
C GLY A 156 9.41 6.91 -13.03
N GLY A 157 9.99 8.06 -12.66
CA GLY A 157 10.52 9.02 -13.63
C GLY A 157 11.71 8.47 -14.42
N ASP A 158 12.47 7.54 -13.83
CA ASP A 158 13.50 6.79 -14.52
C ASP A 158 12.89 5.71 -15.42
N ILE A 159 13.11 5.76 -16.73
CA ILE A 159 12.56 4.75 -17.65
C ILE A 159 13.38 3.46 -17.68
N ASP A 160 14.64 3.48 -17.22
CA ASP A 160 15.51 2.31 -17.26
C ASP A 160 15.22 1.35 -16.10
N ASP A 161 15.03 1.87 -14.88
CA ASP A 161 14.78 1.04 -13.70
C ASP A 161 13.48 1.35 -12.96
N ARG A 162 12.64 2.24 -13.50
CA ARG A 162 11.33 2.64 -12.95
C ARG A 162 11.41 3.20 -11.53
N LYS A 163 12.59 3.63 -11.07
CA LYS A 163 12.73 4.26 -9.76
C LYS A 163 12.34 5.72 -9.83
N SER A 164 11.79 6.19 -8.72
CA SER A 164 11.37 7.57 -8.56
C SER A 164 12.53 8.47 -8.13
N THR A 165 12.34 9.79 -8.14
CA THR A 165 13.29 10.80 -7.66
C THR A 165 12.67 11.54 -6.49
N THR A 166 13.34 11.55 -5.34
CA THR A 166 12.99 12.36 -4.17
C THR A 166 13.64 13.73 -4.26
N GLY A 167 12.90 14.79 -3.96
CA GLY A 167 13.39 16.14 -3.76
C GLY A 167 12.98 16.71 -2.41
N PHE A 168 13.82 17.54 -1.79
CA PHE A 168 13.40 18.43 -0.70
C PHE A 168 14.18 19.75 -0.70
N VAL A 169 13.62 20.76 -0.05
CA VAL A 169 14.29 22.04 0.25
C VAL A 169 13.81 22.57 1.60
N PHE A 170 14.72 23.08 2.42
CA PHE A 170 14.43 23.72 3.69
C PHE A 170 14.79 25.19 3.66
N PHE A 171 13.95 25.96 4.32
CA PHE A 171 14.03 27.40 4.47
C PHE A 171 14.25 27.77 5.94
N MET A 172 15.02 28.82 6.13
CA MET A 172 15.13 29.55 7.39
C MET A 172 14.68 30.98 7.10
N GLY A 173 13.49 31.35 7.54
CA GLY A 173 12.87 32.61 7.10
C GLY A 173 12.43 32.51 5.64
N ASP A 174 12.83 33.48 4.81
CA ASP A 174 12.46 33.60 3.40
C ASP A 174 13.46 32.92 2.42
N THR A 175 14.55 32.35 2.94
CA THR A 175 15.66 31.86 2.12
C THR A 175 15.91 30.36 2.31
N ALA A 176 16.08 29.65 1.20
CA ALA A 176 16.50 28.25 1.21
C ALA A 176 17.96 28.13 1.71
N PHE A 177 18.24 27.15 2.55
CA PHE A 177 19.60 26.92 3.08
C PHE A 177 20.08 25.47 2.95
N THR A 178 19.19 24.51 2.72
CA THR A 178 19.58 23.13 2.41
C THR A 178 18.54 22.45 1.51
N TRP A 179 18.99 21.60 0.60
CA TRP A 179 18.16 20.97 -0.42
C TRP A 179 18.78 19.67 -0.93
N MET A 180 17.96 18.83 -1.53
CA MET A 180 18.37 17.56 -2.12
C MET A 180 17.50 17.22 -3.32
N SER A 181 18.09 16.58 -4.33
CA SER A 181 17.37 15.82 -5.36
C SER A 181 18.13 14.51 -5.60
N LYS A 182 17.47 13.37 -5.36
CA LYS A 182 18.11 12.06 -5.35
C LYS A 182 17.16 10.98 -5.85
N LYS A 183 17.66 10.12 -6.74
CA LYS A 183 16.96 8.92 -7.17
C LYS A 183 16.74 7.97 -5.97
N GLN A 184 15.52 7.48 -5.82
CA GLN A 184 15.11 6.58 -4.75
C GLN A 184 15.84 5.23 -4.87
N PRO A 185 16.13 4.56 -3.74
CA PRO A 185 16.79 3.27 -3.76
C PRO A 185 15.86 2.13 -4.22
N ILE A 186 14.54 2.31 -4.04
CA ILE A 186 13.49 1.33 -4.33
C ILE A 186 12.62 1.76 -5.52
N VAL A 187 11.94 0.78 -6.13
CA VAL A 187 10.88 1.01 -7.11
C VAL A 187 9.56 1.10 -6.36
N THR A 188 8.86 2.22 -6.51
CA THR A 188 7.59 2.50 -5.83
C THR A 188 6.41 2.11 -6.71
N LEU A 189 5.41 1.45 -6.12
CA LEU A 189 4.25 0.89 -6.81
C LEU A 189 3.17 1.92 -7.13
N SER A 190 3.24 3.10 -6.52
CA SER A 190 2.31 4.21 -6.77
C SER A 190 3.00 5.56 -6.59
N THR A 191 2.35 6.62 -7.10
CA THR A 191 2.73 8.01 -6.81
C THR A 191 2.74 8.30 -5.32
N CYS A 192 1.76 7.77 -4.57
CA CYS A 192 1.66 7.91 -3.12
C CYS A 192 2.87 7.31 -2.40
N GLU A 193 3.33 6.12 -2.80
CA GLU A 193 4.52 5.50 -2.21
C GLU A 193 5.79 6.30 -2.51
N ALA A 194 5.92 6.86 -3.72
CA ALA A 194 7.02 7.75 -4.08
C ALA A 194 7.05 9.02 -3.22
N GLU A 195 5.89 9.64 -3.02
CA GLU A 195 5.72 10.81 -2.16
C GLU A 195 6.05 10.48 -0.70
N TYR A 196 5.64 9.31 -0.21
CA TYR A 196 5.95 8.84 1.14
C TYR A 196 7.45 8.67 1.37
N VAL A 197 8.16 8.05 0.43
CA VAL A 197 9.62 7.87 0.50
C VAL A 197 10.33 9.23 0.50
N ALA A 198 9.85 10.17 -0.31
CA ALA A 198 10.38 11.53 -0.34
C ALA A 198 10.14 12.30 0.96
N ALA A 199 8.91 12.27 1.46
CA ALA A 199 8.53 12.88 2.73
C ALA A 199 9.35 12.30 3.88
N THR A 200 9.48 10.97 3.97
CA THR A 200 10.30 10.30 4.98
C THR A 200 11.73 10.81 4.96
N SER A 201 12.33 10.93 3.78
CA SER A 201 13.69 11.48 3.63
C SER A 201 13.78 12.94 4.08
N CYS A 202 12.76 13.74 3.76
CA CYS A 202 12.65 15.12 4.22
C CYS A 202 12.53 15.20 5.75
N VAL A 203 11.68 14.38 6.38
CA VAL A 203 11.50 14.36 7.85
C VAL A 203 12.79 13.96 8.56
N CYS A 204 13.48 12.91 8.09
CA CYS A 204 14.77 12.53 8.67
C CYS A 204 15.76 13.69 8.66
N HIS A 205 15.77 14.48 7.58
CA HIS A 205 16.60 15.69 7.49
C HIS A 205 16.11 16.80 8.42
N ALA A 206 14.80 16.99 8.57
CA ALA A 206 14.20 17.95 9.50
C ALA A 206 14.57 17.64 10.96
N VAL A 207 14.52 16.37 11.36
CA VAL A 207 14.91 15.92 12.71
C VAL A 207 16.38 16.22 12.95
N TRP A 208 17.25 15.90 11.98
CA TRP A 208 18.66 16.24 12.07
C TRP A 208 18.89 17.74 12.21
N LEU A 209 18.16 18.57 11.44
CA LEU A 209 18.22 20.04 11.55
C LEU A 209 17.73 20.56 12.90
N ARG A 210 16.66 20.00 13.47
CA ARG A 210 16.20 20.38 14.82
C ARG A 210 17.25 20.09 15.88
N ASN A 211 17.92 18.93 15.81
CA ASN A 211 19.00 18.60 16.73
C ASN A 211 20.16 19.60 16.60
N LEU A 212 20.55 19.94 15.37
CA LEU A 212 21.57 20.97 15.13
C LEU A 212 21.15 22.33 15.70
N LEU A 213 19.90 22.75 15.50
CA LEU A 213 19.38 24.01 16.03
C LEU A 213 19.38 24.03 17.57
N ASN A 214 19.05 22.91 18.20
CA ASN A 214 19.14 22.77 19.66
C ASN A 214 20.59 22.92 20.16
N GLU A 215 21.57 22.29 19.50
CA GLU A 215 22.99 22.46 19.82
C GLU A 215 23.47 23.90 19.65
N LEU A 216 22.95 24.61 18.64
CA LEU A 216 23.21 26.03 18.40
C LEU A 216 22.46 26.97 19.35
N SER A 217 21.75 26.44 20.35
CA SER A 217 20.93 27.22 21.30
C SER A 217 19.84 28.06 20.62
N LEU A 218 19.31 27.57 19.49
CA LEU A 218 18.21 28.15 18.73
C LEU A 218 17.05 27.14 18.60
N PRO A 219 16.49 26.63 19.72
CA PRO A 219 15.48 25.58 19.66
C PRO A 219 14.22 26.09 18.97
N GLN A 220 13.64 25.25 18.11
CA GLN A 220 12.30 25.48 17.58
C GLN A 220 11.28 24.69 18.40
N GLU A 221 10.64 25.36 19.36
CA GLU A 221 9.62 24.75 20.22
C GLU A 221 8.40 24.28 19.41
N GLU A 222 8.03 25.02 18.37
CA GLU A 222 6.92 24.64 17.48
C GLU A 222 7.29 23.53 16.50
N ALA A 223 6.27 22.77 16.05
CA ALA A 223 6.43 21.76 15.01
C ALA A 223 7.04 22.33 13.72
N THR A 224 8.00 21.60 13.14
CA THR A 224 8.60 21.96 11.85
C THR A 224 7.62 21.64 10.72
N LYS A 225 7.20 22.67 10.00
CA LYS A 225 6.22 22.52 8.92
C LYS A 225 6.91 21.96 7.68
N ILE A 226 6.51 20.75 7.25
CA ILE A 226 6.90 20.18 5.96
C ILE A 226 5.74 20.31 4.98
N ARG A 227 6.01 20.83 3.79
CA ARG A 227 5.03 21.10 2.74
C ARG A 227 5.30 20.21 1.55
N THR A 228 4.27 19.66 0.95
CA THR A 228 4.40 18.74 -0.18
C THR A 228 3.35 19.07 -1.24
N PRO A 229 3.65 18.93 -2.55
CA PRO A 229 2.75 19.32 -3.63
C PRO A 229 1.49 18.46 -3.68
N SER A 230 1.53 17.26 -3.11
CA SER A 230 0.37 16.53 -2.64
C SER A 230 0.41 16.60 -1.12
N PHE A 231 -0.54 17.28 -0.45
CA PHE A 231 -0.33 17.73 0.93
C PHE A 231 0.05 16.53 1.82
N ILE A 232 0.85 16.73 2.86
CA ILE A 232 1.33 15.73 3.83
C ILE A 232 1.45 16.58 5.10
N ILE A 233 0.78 16.21 6.19
CA ILE A 233 0.85 16.91 7.49
C ILE A 233 1.67 16.03 8.43
N LEU A 234 2.56 16.59 9.26
CA LEU A 234 3.34 15.82 10.24
C LEU A 234 3.06 16.37 11.64
N PRO A 235 2.70 15.56 12.66
CA PRO A 235 2.68 15.99 14.03
C PRO A 235 4.08 15.91 14.67
N SER A 236 4.20 16.57 15.82
CA SER A 236 5.42 16.96 16.55
C SER A 236 6.50 15.89 16.74
N VAL A 237 7.76 16.35 16.64
CA VAL A 237 8.97 15.63 17.05
C VAL A 237 9.26 16.01 18.50
N ASP A 238 8.82 15.18 19.45
CA ASP A 238 9.28 15.24 20.84
C ASP A 238 10.17 14.03 21.18
N HIS A 239 11.03 14.23 22.17
CA HIS A 239 12.30 13.56 22.42
C HIS A 239 12.30 12.02 22.58
N ASP A 240 11.16 11.33 22.49
CA ASP A 240 11.03 9.88 22.78
C ASP A 240 10.06 9.11 21.84
N SER A 241 9.80 9.55 20.61
CA SER A 241 8.82 8.85 19.74
C SER A 241 9.22 8.71 18.27
N GLN A 242 8.97 7.51 17.75
CA GLN A 242 9.18 7.09 16.35
C GLN A 242 8.44 8.00 15.36
N ALA A 243 9.09 8.32 14.23
CA ALA A 243 8.56 9.24 13.22
C ALA A 243 7.30 8.68 12.54
N ALA A 244 6.17 9.36 12.72
CA ALA A 244 4.94 9.14 11.94
C ALA A 244 4.87 10.19 10.81
N VAL A 245 4.77 9.74 9.56
CA VAL A 245 4.70 10.62 8.37
C VAL A 245 3.27 10.60 7.82
N LEU A 246 2.49 11.69 7.93
CA LEU A 246 1.10 11.71 7.46
C LEU A 246 0.99 12.32 6.06
N CYS A 247 0.66 11.53 5.01
CA CYS A 247 0.53 12.00 3.63
C CYS A 247 -0.90 12.22 3.11
N GLY A 248 -1.38 13.44 2.86
CA GLY A 248 -2.49 13.66 1.90
C GLY A 248 -2.93 15.09 1.66
N ARG A 249 -3.29 15.35 0.38
CA ARG A 249 -3.80 16.60 -0.20
C ARG A 249 -5.02 17.07 0.62
N ARG A 250 -4.78 17.98 1.57
CA ARG A 250 -5.59 18.28 2.78
C ARG A 250 -5.87 17.03 3.61
N HIS A 251 -5.06 16.81 4.65
CA HIS A 251 -5.19 15.70 5.61
C HIS A 251 -5.25 14.32 4.95
N GLY A 252 -4.10 13.80 4.60
CA GLY A 252 -3.97 12.35 4.57
C GLY A 252 -2.75 11.93 5.34
N ILE A 253 -2.75 10.66 5.65
CA ILE A 253 -1.98 10.05 6.69
C ILE A 253 -1.43 8.75 6.15
N ALA A 254 -0.13 8.51 6.29
CA ALA A 254 0.37 7.18 6.05
C ALA A 254 0.10 6.34 7.29
N SER A 255 -0.42 5.15 7.05
CA SER A 255 -0.40 4.06 7.99
C SER A 255 1.04 3.63 8.27
N GLU A 256 1.35 3.35 9.54
CA GLU A 256 2.62 2.72 9.93
C GLU A 256 2.88 1.48 9.06
N SER A 257 4.02 1.44 8.38
CA SER A 257 4.54 0.25 7.70
C SER A 257 5.51 -0.45 8.65
N GLY A 258 4.97 -1.04 9.70
CA GLY A 258 5.74 -1.81 10.67
C GLY A 258 4.84 -2.56 11.65
N VAL A 259 5.18 -3.81 11.93
CA VAL A 259 4.70 -4.50 13.14
C VAL A 259 5.57 -3.98 14.28
N ALA A 260 4.98 -3.27 15.25
CA ALA A 260 5.72 -2.86 16.44
C ALA A 260 6.27 -4.12 17.13
N ALA A 261 7.53 -4.08 17.55
CA ALA A 261 8.23 -5.22 18.14
C ALA A 261 7.38 -5.86 19.26
N MET A 262 6.95 -7.11 19.04
CA MET A 262 6.22 -7.89 20.02
C MET A 262 7.16 -8.19 21.19
N THR A 263 7.02 -7.46 22.30
CA THR A 263 7.80 -7.70 23.51
C THR A 263 7.28 -8.91 24.27
N THR A 264 8.19 -9.78 24.70
CA THR A 264 7.99 -11.12 25.28
C THR A 264 7.35 -11.17 26.68
N ARG A 265 6.66 -10.11 27.12
CA ARG A 265 6.08 -10.02 28.47
C ARG A 265 4.55 -10.14 28.54
N ASP A 266 3.86 -10.10 27.41
CA ASP A 266 2.41 -10.20 27.38
C ASP A 266 1.93 -11.63 27.09
N SER A 267 0.75 -12.00 27.60
CA SER A 267 0.15 -13.33 27.35
C SER A 267 0.05 -13.60 25.83
N PRO A 268 0.13 -14.85 25.36
CA PRO A 268 0.14 -15.17 23.92
C PRO A 268 -1.15 -14.74 23.17
N THR A 269 -2.18 -14.32 23.90
CA THR A 269 -3.46 -13.81 23.37
C THR A 269 -3.65 -12.30 23.58
N SER A 270 -2.62 -11.60 24.10
CA SER A 270 -2.72 -10.17 24.38
C SER A 270 -2.86 -9.34 23.11
N PRO A 271 -3.64 -8.23 23.16
CA PRO A 271 -3.88 -7.44 21.96
C PRO A 271 -2.60 -6.76 21.44
N SER A 272 -2.29 -6.95 20.15
CA SER A 272 -1.04 -6.49 19.54
C SER A 272 -1.29 -5.36 18.53
N PRO A 273 -0.53 -4.25 18.56
CA PRO A 273 -0.65 -3.17 17.58
C PRO A 273 -0.02 -3.58 16.24
N VAL A 274 -0.73 -3.33 15.15
CA VAL A 274 -0.30 -3.61 13.77
C VAL A 274 -0.62 -2.40 12.90
N GLY A 275 0.41 -1.82 12.27
CA GLY A 275 0.24 -0.74 11.31
C GLY A 275 -0.56 -1.19 10.08
N ALA A 276 -1.42 -0.31 9.55
CA ALA A 276 -2.34 -0.67 8.47
C ALA A 276 -1.63 -0.98 7.12
N GLY A 277 -0.37 -0.56 6.98
CA GLY A 277 0.50 -0.85 5.84
C GLY A 277 1.21 -2.21 5.90
N ALA A 278 1.05 -2.96 7.01
CA ALA A 278 1.54 -4.33 7.11
C ALA A 278 0.77 -5.26 6.16
N THR A 279 1.43 -6.32 5.69
CA THR A 279 0.78 -7.42 4.99
C THR A 279 0.37 -8.54 5.95
N LEU A 280 -0.55 -9.39 5.54
CA LEU A 280 -0.91 -10.59 6.32
C LEU A 280 0.31 -11.48 6.62
N GLY A 281 1.21 -11.64 5.64
CA GLY A 281 2.41 -12.44 5.80
C GLY A 281 3.32 -11.89 6.90
N GLU A 282 3.51 -10.57 6.96
CA GLU A 282 4.26 -9.92 8.04
C GLU A 282 3.59 -10.12 9.40
N VAL A 283 2.25 -10.02 9.47
CA VAL A 283 1.51 -10.29 10.72
C VAL A 283 1.70 -11.74 11.15
N TYR A 284 1.50 -12.70 10.25
CA TYR A 284 1.59 -14.13 10.56
C TYR A 284 3.00 -14.52 10.99
N TYR A 285 4.02 -14.02 10.29
CA TYR A 285 5.42 -14.26 10.62
C TYR A 285 5.75 -13.77 12.03
N ASN A 286 5.37 -12.52 12.36
CA ASN A 286 5.69 -11.92 13.65
C ASN A 286 4.89 -12.56 14.80
N VAL A 287 3.61 -12.87 14.60
CA VAL A 287 2.79 -13.57 15.61
C VAL A 287 3.40 -14.93 15.95
N ALA A 288 3.79 -15.71 14.94
CA ALA A 288 4.39 -17.01 15.14
C ALA A 288 5.79 -16.96 15.75
N ALA A 289 6.58 -15.93 15.42
CA ALA A 289 7.88 -15.68 16.04
C ALA A 289 7.75 -15.32 17.52
N ALA A 290 6.68 -14.61 17.91
CA ALA A 290 6.41 -14.26 19.29
C ALA A 290 5.82 -15.45 20.10
N SER A 291 4.94 -16.24 19.48
CA SER A 291 4.33 -17.40 20.14
C SER A 291 3.92 -18.49 19.13
N PRO A 292 4.43 -19.73 19.27
CA PRO A 292 4.08 -20.83 18.38
C PRO A 292 2.65 -21.36 18.58
N THR A 293 1.94 -20.87 19.59
CA THR A 293 0.56 -21.25 19.92
C THR A 293 -0.43 -20.09 19.78
N ALA A 294 -0.03 -19.02 19.10
CA ALA A 294 -0.88 -17.89 18.75
C ALA A 294 -1.07 -17.80 17.24
N GLY A 295 -2.23 -17.33 16.81
CA GLY A 295 -2.55 -17.03 15.42
C GLY A 295 -3.47 -15.82 15.30
N PHE A 296 -3.83 -15.48 14.06
CA PHE A 296 -4.80 -14.43 13.77
C PHE A 296 -5.75 -14.89 12.65
N PRO A 297 -7.09 -14.78 12.82
CA PRO A 297 -8.06 -15.32 11.88
C PRO A 297 -8.31 -14.35 10.71
N ALA A 298 -7.40 -14.36 9.72
CA ALA A 298 -7.52 -13.54 8.51
C ALA A 298 -7.25 -14.37 7.23
N GLY A 299 -7.10 -13.68 6.09
CA GLY A 299 -7.03 -14.27 4.75
C GLY A 299 -5.79 -15.15 4.51
N ILE A 300 -5.80 -15.86 3.38
CA ILE A 300 -4.75 -16.84 3.04
C ILE A 300 -3.59 -16.20 2.29
N SER A 301 -3.86 -15.21 1.44
CA SER A 301 -2.88 -14.56 0.58
C SER A 301 -1.93 -13.63 1.37
N PRO A 302 -0.63 -13.96 1.52
CA PRO A 302 0.27 -13.24 2.42
C PRO A 302 0.53 -11.78 2.05
N THR A 303 0.42 -11.41 0.78
CA THR A 303 0.70 -10.04 0.31
C THR A 303 -0.45 -9.07 0.49
N VAL A 304 -1.62 -9.53 0.94
CA VAL A 304 -2.78 -8.67 1.16
C VAL A 304 -2.51 -7.75 2.34
N GLY A 305 -2.74 -6.45 2.14
CA GLY A 305 -2.59 -5.42 3.17
C GLY A 305 -3.67 -5.51 4.25
N VAL A 306 -3.26 -5.36 5.52
CA VAL A 306 -4.15 -5.46 6.69
C VAL A 306 -5.19 -4.33 6.71
N GLY A 307 -4.79 -3.12 6.32
CA GLY A 307 -5.63 -1.92 6.21
C GLY A 307 -6.99 -2.18 5.56
N GLY A 308 -6.97 -2.55 4.29
CA GLY A 308 -8.17 -2.83 3.51
C GLY A 308 -8.90 -4.08 4.00
N LEU A 309 -8.19 -5.20 4.15
CA LEU A 309 -8.79 -6.50 4.45
C LEU A 309 -9.62 -6.48 5.73
N ILE A 310 -9.04 -6.03 6.85
CA ILE A 310 -9.74 -6.00 8.14
C ILE A 310 -10.93 -5.04 8.05
N SER A 311 -10.75 -3.88 7.42
CA SER A 311 -11.82 -2.89 7.35
C SER A 311 -13.04 -3.36 6.55
N GLY A 312 -12.86 -4.31 5.62
CA GLY A 312 -13.96 -4.96 4.89
C GLY A 312 -14.42 -6.28 5.49
N GLY A 313 -13.85 -6.74 6.63
CA GLY A 313 -14.21 -8.00 7.30
C GLY A 313 -13.00 -8.91 7.45
N GLY A 314 -12.61 -9.60 6.38
CA GLY A 314 -11.47 -10.52 6.34
C GLY A 314 -11.85 -11.98 6.58
N ILE A 315 -12.34 -12.63 5.52
CA ILE A 315 -12.61 -14.08 5.41
C ILE A 315 -11.29 -14.86 5.45
N GLY A 316 -11.29 -16.02 6.11
CA GLY A 316 -10.07 -16.83 6.30
C GLY A 316 -10.33 -18.24 6.85
N TRP A 317 -9.30 -19.08 6.92
CA TRP A 317 -9.41 -20.50 7.32
C TRP A 317 -9.80 -20.76 8.79
N LEU A 318 -9.71 -19.74 9.63
CA LEU A 318 -9.99 -19.82 11.07
C LEU A 318 -11.38 -19.24 11.39
N GLN A 319 -12.10 -18.78 10.37
CA GLN A 319 -13.35 -18.03 10.52
C GLN A 319 -14.45 -18.82 11.23
N ARG A 320 -14.51 -20.13 10.99
CA ARG A 320 -15.52 -21.01 11.60
C ARG A 320 -15.31 -21.17 13.10
N LYS A 321 -14.08 -20.97 13.62
CA LYS A 321 -13.79 -21.06 15.04
C LYS A 321 -13.75 -19.70 15.72
N TYR A 322 -13.19 -18.69 15.05
CA TYR A 322 -12.87 -17.41 15.69
C TYR A 322 -13.56 -16.19 15.06
N GLY A 323 -14.35 -16.38 14.00
CA GLY A 323 -14.93 -15.28 13.23
C GLY A 323 -13.93 -14.62 12.26
N LEU A 324 -14.33 -13.51 11.68
CA LEU A 324 -13.54 -12.76 10.70
C LEU A 324 -12.36 -12.02 11.38
N ALA A 325 -11.45 -11.49 10.57
CA ALA A 325 -10.38 -10.64 11.08
C ALA A 325 -10.93 -9.42 11.84
N ALA A 326 -11.97 -8.78 11.31
CA ALA A 326 -12.68 -7.65 11.92
C ALA A 326 -13.38 -7.99 13.25
N ASP A 327 -13.80 -9.25 13.44
CA ASP A 327 -14.39 -9.71 14.71
C ASP A 327 -13.34 -9.76 15.84
N ASN A 328 -12.06 -9.76 15.47
CA ASN A 328 -10.92 -9.89 16.37
C ASN A 328 -10.11 -8.59 16.49
N VAL A 329 -10.74 -7.44 16.22
CA VAL A 329 -10.17 -6.11 16.46
C VAL A 329 -10.65 -5.55 17.80
N VAL A 330 -9.72 -5.10 18.63
CA VAL A 330 -9.99 -4.54 19.97
C VAL A 330 -10.07 -3.03 19.96
N ASP A 331 -9.22 -2.39 19.15
CA ASP A 331 -9.07 -0.94 19.02
C ASP A 331 -8.53 -0.59 17.62
N VAL A 332 -8.73 0.64 17.17
CA VAL A 332 -8.23 1.18 15.91
C VAL A 332 -7.71 2.60 16.13
N ARG A 333 -6.56 2.92 15.54
CA ARG A 333 -6.12 4.30 15.34
C ARG A 333 -6.54 4.73 13.94
N LEU A 334 -7.43 5.71 13.85
CA LEU A 334 -8.01 6.21 12.61
C LEU A 334 -7.92 7.71 12.56
N VAL A 335 -7.77 8.28 11.36
CA VAL A 335 -7.85 9.72 11.18
C VAL A 335 -9.05 10.13 10.36
N ASN A 336 -9.80 11.09 10.90
CA ASN A 336 -11.01 11.68 10.32
C ASN A 336 -10.69 12.78 9.29
N ALA A 337 -11.73 13.45 8.78
CA ALA A 337 -11.64 14.41 7.69
C ALA A 337 -10.97 15.72 8.13
N GLU A 338 -11.02 15.98 9.44
CA GLU A 338 -10.40 17.12 10.13
C GLU A 338 -8.90 16.89 10.39
N GLY A 339 -8.38 15.69 10.14
CA GLY A 339 -6.99 15.34 10.36
C GLY A 339 -6.64 14.94 11.80
N GLU A 340 -7.64 14.69 12.64
CA GLU A 340 -7.48 14.31 14.03
C GLU A 340 -7.23 12.80 14.17
N LEU A 341 -6.27 12.42 15.01
CA LEU A 341 -6.01 11.02 15.34
C LEU A 341 -6.99 10.53 16.40
N LEU A 342 -7.88 9.63 16.00
CA LEU A 342 -8.88 9.02 16.85
C LEU A 342 -8.46 7.61 17.32
N THR A 343 -8.82 7.28 18.55
CA THR A 343 -8.79 5.92 19.13
C THR A 343 -10.22 5.42 19.26
N ARG A 344 -10.45 4.15 19.65
CA ARG A 344 -11.82 3.65 19.92
C ARG A 344 -12.58 4.55 20.90
N GLU A 345 -11.91 5.01 21.95
CA GLU A 345 -12.50 5.89 22.97
C GLU A 345 -12.95 7.22 22.38
N THR A 346 -12.10 7.87 21.57
CA THR A 346 -12.39 9.20 21.02
C THR A 346 -13.25 9.17 19.75
N MET A 347 -13.23 8.08 18.96
CA MET A 347 -14.09 7.94 17.78
C MET A 347 -15.52 7.49 18.11
N GLY A 348 -15.71 6.87 19.28
CA GLY A 348 -16.98 6.30 19.70
C GLY A 348 -17.32 4.95 19.04
N GLU A 349 -18.24 4.21 19.66
CA GLU A 349 -18.54 2.82 19.27
C GLU A 349 -19.17 2.68 17.88
N ASP A 350 -19.92 3.68 17.42
CA ASP A 350 -20.55 3.63 16.10
C ASP A 350 -19.54 3.70 14.95
N LEU A 351 -18.53 4.58 15.05
CA LEU A 351 -17.47 4.67 14.05
C LEU A 351 -16.56 3.44 14.14
N PHE A 352 -16.24 3.00 15.35
CA PHE A 352 -15.50 1.76 15.59
C PHE A 352 -16.25 0.51 15.05
N TRP A 353 -17.58 0.50 15.08
CA TRP A 353 -18.42 -0.51 14.44
C TRP A 353 -18.35 -0.42 12.91
N ALA A 354 -18.48 0.80 12.35
CA ALA A 354 -18.53 1.03 10.92
C ALA A 354 -17.23 0.60 10.19
N ILE A 355 -16.07 0.90 10.78
CA ILE A 355 -14.77 0.55 10.18
C ILE A 355 -14.41 -0.93 10.31
N ARG A 356 -15.20 -1.73 11.03
CA ARG A 356 -15.07 -3.18 11.11
C ARG A 356 -16.09 -3.82 10.17
N GLY A 357 -15.76 -3.88 8.88
CA GLY A 357 -16.58 -4.50 7.84
C GLY A 357 -17.19 -3.53 6.83
N GLY A 358 -17.30 -2.23 7.14
CA GLY A 358 -17.90 -1.21 6.27
C GLY A 358 -16.93 -0.58 5.26
N GLY A 359 -15.65 -0.96 5.30
CA GLY A 359 -14.59 -0.35 4.51
C GLY A 359 -14.15 0.99 5.08
N ALA A 360 -12.95 1.04 5.66
CA ALA A 360 -12.45 2.23 6.35
C ALA A 360 -12.33 3.45 5.43
N ALA A 361 -12.08 3.22 4.14
CA ALA A 361 -12.00 4.25 3.11
C ALA A 361 -13.28 5.10 2.95
N ASN A 362 -14.39 4.72 3.59
CA ASN A 362 -15.61 5.52 3.67
C ASN A 362 -15.63 6.51 4.85
N PHE A 363 -14.79 6.33 5.87
CA PHE A 363 -14.91 7.03 7.15
C PHE A 363 -13.62 7.71 7.59
N GLY A 364 -12.47 7.31 7.04
CA GLY A 364 -11.18 7.84 7.43
C GLY A 364 -10.01 7.00 6.95
N ILE A 365 -8.84 7.32 7.49
CA ILE A 365 -7.60 6.60 7.21
C ILE A 365 -7.21 5.80 8.45
N VAL A 366 -7.26 4.48 8.37
CA VAL A 366 -6.76 3.63 9.46
C VAL A 366 -5.23 3.64 9.44
N VAL A 367 -4.65 4.01 10.58
CA VAL A 367 -3.22 4.05 10.81
C VAL A 367 -2.71 2.72 11.38
N ALA A 368 -3.45 2.17 12.35
CA ALA A 368 -3.11 0.92 13.01
C ALA A 368 -4.34 0.23 13.59
N TYR A 369 -4.28 -1.10 13.68
CA TYR A 369 -5.24 -1.92 14.41
C TYR A 369 -4.60 -2.48 15.69
N LYS A 370 -5.40 -2.64 16.74
CA LYS A 370 -5.04 -3.46 17.90
C LYS A 370 -5.77 -4.80 17.80
N LEU A 371 -5.04 -5.86 17.49
CA LEU A 371 -5.60 -7.17 17.14
C LEU A 371 -5.61 -8.11 18.33
N ARG A 372 -6.72 -8.83 18.54
CA ARG A 372 -6.81 -9.95 19.47
C ARG A 372 -6.26 -11.21 18.80
N LEU A 373 -5.17 -11.75 19.35
CA LEU A 373 -4.62 -13.02 18.89
C LEU A 373 -5.46 -14.19 19.44
N VAL A 374 -5.49 -15.28 18.69
CA VAL A 374 -6.30 -16.46 19.00
C VAL A 374 -5.41 -17.68 19.26
N PRO A 375 -5.83 -18.60 20.14
CA PRO A 375 -5.04 -19.79 20.43
C PRO A 375 -5.04 -20.76 19.25
N VAL A 376 -3.87 -21.31 18.93
CA VAL A 376 -3.71 -22.39 17.95
C VAL A 376 -2.82 -23.48 18.56
N PRO A 377 -3.00 -24.76 18.19
CA PRO A 377 -2.10 -25.81 18.66
C PRO A 377 -0.70 -25.62 18.05
N PRO A 378 0.38 -26.07 18.73
CA PRO A 378 1.73 -25.98 18.19
C PRO A 378 1.90 -26.64 16.81
N LYS A 379 1.11 -27.69 16.57
CA LYS A 379 0.93 -28.32 15.27
C LYS A 379 -0.54 -28.54 14.97
N LEU A 380 -0.90 -28.34 13.71
CA LEU A 380 -2.19 -28.59 13.13
C LEU A 380 -2.02 -29.46 11.88
N THR A 381 -3.12 -29.99 11.34
CA THR A 381 -3.07 -30.84 10.15
C THR A 381 -3.73 -30.15 8.96
N VAL A 382 -3.05 -30.13 7.83
CA VAL A 382 -3.61 -29.70 6.53
C VAL A 382 -3.69 -30.89 5.55
N PHE A 383 -4.61 -30.82 4.61
CA PHE A 383 -4.72 -31.77 3.50
C PHE A 383 -5.29 -31.11 2.24
N SER A 384 -5.04 -31.72 1.10
CA SER A 384 -5.59 -31.31 -0.20
C SER A 384 -5.96 -32.54 -1.01
N VAL A 385 -7.21 -32.67 -1.42
CA VAL A 385 -7.72 -33.84 -2.18
C VAL A 385 -8.52 -33.38 -3.37
N SER A 386 -8.12 -33.79 -4.57
CA SER A 386 -8.79 -33.44 -5.83
C SER A 386 -9.61 -34.60 -6.40
N ARG A 387 -10.73 -34.26 -7.05
CA ARG A 387 -11.60 -35.18 -7.78
C ARG A 387 -12.05 -34.55 -9.09
N THR A 388 -12.03 -35.33 -10.17
CA THR A 388 -12.64 -34.92 -11.44
C THR A 388 -14.12 -35.32 -11.50
N LEU A 389 -14.86 -34.86 -12.52
CA LEU A 389 -16.25 -35.27 -12.73
C LEU A 389 -16.41 -36.80 -12.77
N GLY A 390 -15.52 -37.50 -13.49
CA GLY A 390 -15.53 -38.97 -13.58
C GLY A 390 -15.23 -39.68 -12.25
N GLN A 391 -14.66 -38.96 -11.27
CA GLN A 391 -14.39 -39.45 -9.92
C GLN A 391 -15.46 -39.02 -8.90
N GLY A 392 -16.59 -38.47 -9.35
CA GLY A 392 -17.71 -38.09 -8.48
C GLY A 392 -17.63 -36.69 -7.88
N ALA A 393 -16.87 -35.77 -8.48
CA ALA A 393 -16.73 -34.38 -7.99
C ALA A 393 -18.07 -33.68 -7.73
N THR A 394 -19.05 -33.81 -8.62
CA THR A 394 -20.39 -33.20 -8.46
C THR A 394 -21.07 -33.67 -7.17
N ARG A 395 -21.08 -34.98 -6.91
CA ARG A 395 -21.73 -35.55 -5.72
C ARG A 395 -21.02 -35.13 -4.43
N LEU A 396 -19.69 -35.07 -4.45
CA LEU A 396 -18.91 -34.62 -3.30
C LEU A 396 -19.15 -33.14 -3.02
N LEU A 397 -19.10 -32.28 -4.05
CA LEU A 397 -19.40 -30.86 -3.88
C LEU A 397 -20.85 -30.65 -3.42
N HIS A 398 -21.81 -31.39 -3.99
CA HIS A 398 -23.21 -31.32 -3.59
C HIS A 398 -23.40 -31.66 -2.11
N SER A 399 -22.76 -32.74 -1.64
CA SER A 399 -22.78 -33.15 -0.23
C SER A 399 -22.09 -32.11 0.66
N TRP A 400 -20.94 -31.58 0.23
CA TRP A 400 -20.15 -30.57 0.94
C TRP A 400 -20.99 -29.34 1.32
N GLN A 401 -21.85 -28.84 0.42
CA GLN A 401 -22.70 -27.66 0.67
C GLN A 401 -23.51 -27.76 1.97
N SER A 402 -24.03 -28.95 2.29
CA SER A 402 -24.94 -29.16 3.42
C SER A 402 -24.20 -29.50 4.73
N ILE A 403 -23.03 -30.14 4.61
CA ILE A 403 -22.25 -30.60 5.77
C ILE A 403 -21.19 -29.58 6.21
N ALA A 404 -20.65 -28.79 5.29
CA ALA A 404 -19.56 -27.86 5.59
C ALA A 404 -19.89 -26.81 6.64
N PRO A 405 -21.11 -26.23 6.67
CA PRO A 405 -21.49 -25.32 7.75
C PRO A 405 -21.52 -25.98 9.13
N ARG A 406 -21.68 -27.31 9.18
CA ARG A 406 -21.89 -28.11 10.39
C ARG A 406 -20.66 -28.92 10.82
N PHE A 407 -19.51 -28.73 10.17
CA PHE A 407 -18.26 -29.31 10.66
C PHE A 407 -17.98 -28.86 12.10
N ALA A 408 -17.22 -29.66 12.85
CA ALA A 408 -16.70 -29.21 14.14
C ALA A 408 -15.94 -27.88 13.97
N ASP A 409 -15.93 -27.01 14.98
CA ASP A 409 -15.33 -25.67 14.85
C ASP A 409 -13.84 -25.70 14.50
N ASP A 410 -13.14 -26.75 14.95
CA ASP A 410 -11.73 -26.99 14.63
C ASP A 410 -11.47 -27.46 13.20
N LEU A 411 -12.51 -27.85 12.45
CA LEU A 411 -12.41 -28.36 11.08
C LEU A 411 -12.93 -27.32 10.09
N TRP A 412 -12.05 -26.93 9.17
CA TRP A 412 -12.39 -26.10 8.03
C TRP A 412 -11.99 -26.86 6.76
N ILE A 413 -12.91 -26.93 5.78
CA ILE A 413 -12.65 -27.52 4.46
C ILE A 413 -13.32 -26.64 3.42
N ARG A 414 -12.52 -26.01 2.56
CA ARG A 414 -13.01 -25.28 1.38
C ARG A 414 -12.98 -26.16 0.13
N ALA A 415 -13.72 -25.74 -0.90
CA ALA A 415 -13.61 -26.33 -2.23
C ALA A 415 -13.11 -25.29 -3.24
N LEU A 416 -12.22 -25.70 -4.14
CA LEU A 416 -11.81 -24.93 -5.31
C LEU A 416 -12.19 -25.71 -6.55
N VAL A 417 -12.93 -25.09 -7.45
CA VAL A 417 -13.43 -25.73 -8.67
C VAL A 417 -12.90 -24.99 -9.89
N ILE A 418 -12.35 -25.72 -10.83
CA ILE A 418 -11.74 -25.18 -12.05
C ILE A 418 -11.94 -26.15 -13.21
N ALA A 419 -12.07 -25.61 -14.42
CA ALA A 419 -11.99 -26.41 -15.64
C ALA A 419 -10.53 -26.72 -15.96
N ILE A 420 -10.21 -27.99 -16.21
CA ILE A 420 -8.88 -28.47 -16.58
C ILE A 420 -8.93 -29.16 -17.94
N GLY A 421 -7.80 -29.19 -18.65
CA GLY A 421 -7.65 -29.82 -19.97
C GLY A 421 -7.38 -28.80 -21.08
N GLU A 422 -6.34 -29.05 -21.87
CA GLU A 422 -5.84 -28.11 -22.88
C GLU A 422 -6.78 -27.96 -24.09
N ALA A 423 -7.40 -29.06 -24.53
CA ALA A 423 -8.29 -29.08 -25.69
C ALA A 423 -9.76 -29.25 -25.27
N PRO A 424 -10.73 -28.61 -25.97
CA PRO A 424 -12.16 -28.72 -25.63
C PRO A 424 -12.68 -30.15 -25.47
N ALA A 425 -12.19 -31.09 -26.28
CA ALA A 425 -12.59 -32.50 -26.23
C ALA A 425 -12.15 -33.24 -24.95
N ASN A 426 -11.11 -32.74 -24.27
CA ASN A 426 -10.52 -33.35 -23.07
C ASN A 426 -10.81 -32.53 -21.80
N ARG A 427 -11.61 -31.46 -21.90
CA ARG A 427 -11.93 -30.61 -20.75
C ARG A 427 -12.82 -31.35 -19.76
N THR A 428 -12.51 -31.18 -18.48
CA THR A 428 -13.33 -31.67 -17.37
C THR A 428 -13.28 -30.68 -16.21
N ILE A 429 -14.17 -30.84 -15.24
CA ILE A 429 -14.15 -30.07 -14.00
C ILE A 429 -13.38 -30.85 -12.94
N GLN A 430 -12.47 -30.16 -12.27
CA GLN A 430 -11.78 -30.64 -11.08
C GLN A 430 -12.26 -29.84 -9.87
N ALA A 431 -12.69 -30.56 -8.82
CA ALA A 431 -12.94 -30.02 -7.50
C ALA A 431 -11.81 -30.45 -6.55
N THR A 432 -11.12 -29.47 -5.95
CA THR A 432 -10.06 -29.66 -4.97
C THR A 432 -10.55 -29.23 -3.60
N PHE A 433 -10.59 -30.16 -2.66
CA PHE A 433 -10.98 -29.92 -1.28
C PHE A 433 -9.74 -29.70 -0.43
N GLN A 434 -9.58 -28.49 0.08
CA GLN A 434 -8.47 -28.10 0.94
C GLN A 434 -8.97 -27.98 2.37
N GLY A 435 -8.33 -28.71 3.29
CA GLY A 435 -8.76 -28.76 4.68
C GLY A 435 -7.67 -28.39 5.67
N LEU A 436 -8.08 -27.75 6.75
CA LEU A 436 -7.28 -27.43 7.92
C LEU A 436 -8.02 -27.91 9.16
N PHE A 437 -7.32 -28.64 10.04
CA PHE A 437 -7.85 -29.10 11.31
C PHE A 437 -6.90 -28.73 12.45
N LEU A 438 -7.42 -28.06 13.49
CA LEU A 438 -6.66 -27.66 14.68
C LEU A 438 -6.39 -28.85 15.63
N GLY A 439 -5.68 -29.86 15.12
CA GLY A 439 -5.28 -31.03 15.88
C GLY A 439 -4.39 -31.98 15.08
N SER A 440 -4.06 -33.12 15.71
CA SER A 440 -3.19 -34.15 15.11
C SER A 440 -3.81 -34.84 13.90
N ARG A 441 -2.98 -35.43 13.05
CA ARG A 441 -3.39 -36.22 11.87
C ARG A 441 -4.45 -37.27 12.21
N ARG A 442 -4.27 -37.99 13.33
CA ARG A 442 -5.22 -39.02 13.78
C ARG A 442 -6.59 -38.43 14.07
N ALA A 443 -6.63 -37.28 14.73
CA ALA A 443 -7.87 -36.57 15.04
C ALA A 443 -8.52 -36.00 13.77
N THR A 444 -7.73 -35.50 12.83
CA THR A 444 -8.22 -35.05 11.51
C THR A 444 -8.91 -36.17 10.75
N LEU A 445 -8.27 -37.33 10.62
CA LEU A 445 -8.84 -38.48 9.93
C LEU A 445 -10.15 -38.95 10.61
N ALA A 446 -10.19 -38.94 11.94
CA ALA A 446 -11.42 -39.26 12.67
C ALA A 446 -12.53 -38.22 12.45
N ALA A 447 -12.21 -36.94 12.45
CA ALA A 447 -13.16 -35.84 12.22
C ALA A 447 -13.72 -35.88 10.80
N VAL A 448 -12.85 -36.03 9.79
CA VAL A 448 -13.27 -36.13 8.38
C VAL A 448 -14.08 -37.40 8.16
N LYS A 449 -13.66 -38.56 8.70
CA LYS A 449 -14.43 -39.80 8.58
C LYS A 449 -15.82 -39.71 9.22
N LYS A 450 -15.96 -38.93 10.31
CA LYS A 450 -17.25 -38.71 10.98
C LYS A 450 -18.18 -37.81 10.17
N SER A 451 -17.66 -36.76 9.56
CA SER A 451 -18.48 -35.69 8.96
C SER A 451 -18.55 -35.73 7.43
N PHE A 452 -17.53 -36.26 6.76
CA PHE A 452 -17.42 -36.32 5.31
C PHE A 452 -16.62 -37.55 4.82
N PRO A 453 -17.06 -38.78 5.17
CA PRO A 453 -16.31 -40.00 4.85
C PRO A 453 -16.09 -40.22 3.35
N GLU A 454 -17.02 -39.76 2.50
CA GLU A 454 -16.98 -39.94 1.04
C GLU A 454 -15.80 -39.22 0.38
N LEU A 455 -15.27 -38.16 1.02
CA LEU A 455 -14.09 -37.47 0.51
C LEU A 455 -12.86 -38.40 0.47
N GLY A 456 -12.81 -39.38 1.37
CA GLY A 456 -11.79 -40.43 1.36
C GLY A 456 -10.37 -39.92 1.66
N VAL A 457 -10.23 -38.95 2.57
CA VAL A 457 -8.92 -38.44 3.02
C VAL A 457 -8.14 -39.56 3.73
N ARG A 458 -6.90 -39.79 3.32
CA ARG A 458 -6.00 -40.79 3.90
C ARG A 458 -4.86 -40.13 4.66
N ALA A 459 -4.11 -40.92 5.42
CA ALA A 459 -3.01 -40.42 6.23
C ALA A 459 -1.90 -39.79 5.37
N GLU A 460 -1.71 -40.27 4.15
CA GLU A 460 -0.71 -39.79 3.20
C GLU A 460 -1.07 -38.42 2.61
N ASP A 461 -2.37 -38.07 2.61
CA ASP A 461 -2.85 -36.78 2.14
C ASP A 461 -2.67 -35.67 3.22
N CYS A 462 -2.31 -36.03 4.45
CA CYS A 462 -2.24 -35.14 5.61
C CYS A 462 -0.81 -34.73 6.00
N ASN A 463 -0.58 -33.42 6.16
CA ASN A 463 0.67 -32.84 6.64
C ASN A 463 0.47 -32.18 8.00
N GLU A 464 1.30 -32.51 9.00
CA GLU A 464 1.28 -31.86 10.31
C GLU A 464 2.29 -30.71 10.34
N LEU A 465 1.78 -29.49 10.38
CA LEU A 465 2.52 -28.24 10.25
C LEU A 465 2.24 -27.34 11.45
N SER A 466 3.14 -26.41 11.75
CA SER A 466 2.78 -25.25 12.59
C SER A 466 1.72 -24.39 11.89
N TRP A 467 1.04 -23.53 12.66
CA TRP A 467 0.06 -22.61 12.08
C TRP A 467 0.67 -21.72 10.99
N VAL A 468 1.87 -21.18 11.21
CA VAL A 468 2.53 -20.29 10.24
C VAL A 468 2.93 -21.02 8.95
N GLU A 469 3.44 -22.25 9.04
CA GLU A 469 3.77 -23.07 7.86
C GLU A 469 2.51 -23.42 7.07
N SER A 470 1.41 -23.71 7.76
CA SER A 470 0.11 -23.95 7.12
C SER A 470 -0.35 -22.76 6.28
N THR A 471 0.14 -21.55 6.61
CA THR A 471 -0.23 -20.35 5.85
C THR A 471 0.40 -20.26 4.46
N LEU A 472 1.55 -20.90 4.28
CA LEU A 472 2.23 -21.02 3.00
C LEU A 472 1.79 -22.25 2.21
N TYR A 473 1.32 -23.30 2.88
CA TYR A 473 0.89 -24.56 2.25
C TYR A 473 -0.19 -24.36 1.18
N PHE A 474 -1.08 -23.39 1.36
CA PHE A 474 -2.17 -23.09 0.43
C PHE A 474 -1.89 -21.92 -0.53
N ASP A 475 -0.69 -21.31 -0.47
CA ASP A 475 -0.30 -20.14 -1.28
C ASP A 475 0.71 -20.51 -2.40
N ASP A 476 0.85 -21.80 -2.73
CA ASP A 476 1.79 -22.36 -3.72
C ASP A 476 3.28 -21.97 -3.50
N ARG A 477 3.62 -21.43 -2.32
CA ARG A 477 5.01 -21.15 -1.91
C ARG A 477 5.60 -22.35 -1.18
N ALA A 478 6.93 -22.39 -1.14
CA ALA A 478 7.66 -23.37 -0.32
C ALA A 478 7.30 -23.18 1.17
N TRP A 479 6.42 -24.05 1.69
CA TRP A 479 5.86 -23.92 3.03
C TRP A 479 6.86 -24.12 4.16
N ASN A 480 8.02 -24.71 3.84
CA ASN A 480 9.13 -24.93 4.77
C ASN A 480 10.01 -23.68 4.97
N ASP A 481 9.85 -22.62 4.19
CA ASP A 481 10.53 -21.34 4.37
C ASP A 481 9.56 -20.23 4.77
N THR A 482 9.35 -20.06 6.08
CA THR A 482 8.44 -19.05 6.62
C THR A 482 8.87 -17.61 6.30
N ARG A 483 10.14 -17.37 5.91
CA ARG A 483 10.58 -16.05 5.43
C ARG A 483 9.90 -15.66 4.12
N GLY A 484 9.37 -16.64 3.38
CA GLY A 484 8.51 -16.41 2.21
C GLY A 484 7.25 -15.60 2.52
N LEU A 485 6.84 -15.45 3.78
CA LEU A 485 5.76 -14.56 4.21
C LEU A 485 6.15 -13.07 4.21
N LEU A 486 7.45 -12.76 4.34
CA LEU A 486 7.95 -11.38 4.38
C LEU A 486 8.09 -10.74 2.99
N THR A 487 7.88 -11.51 1.92
CA THR A 487 7.86 -10.92 0.57
C THR A 487 6.60 -10.09 0.36
N ARG A 488 6.79 -8.86 -0.09
CA ARG A 488 5.71 -7.97 -0.55
C ARG A 488 5.33 -8.21 -2.02
N ARG A 489 6.03 -9.10 -2.73
CA ARG A 489 5.73 -9.38 -4.13
C ARG A 489 4.67 -10.48 -4.24
N PRO A 490 3.56 -10.26 -4.96
CA PRO A 490 2.62 -11.32 -5.26
C PRO A 490 3.31 -12.41 -6.10
N ALA A 491 2.81 -13.64 -5.99
CA ALA A 491 3.38 -14.79 -6.73
C ALA A 491 3.25 -14.63 -8.25
N PHE A 492 2.25 -13.88 -8.71
CA PHE A 492 1.94 -13.67 -10.12
C PHE A 492 1.76 -12.18 -10.41
N ASN A 493 2.31 -11.73 -11.54
CA ASN A 493 2.02 -10.41 -12.11
C ASN A 493 0.97 -10.58 -13.22
N SER A 494 -0.30 -10.37 -12.88
CA SER A 494 -1.43 -10.69 -13.75
C SER A 494 -2.60 -9.75 -13.53
N SER A 495 -3.41 -9.55 -14.57
CA SER A 495 -4.72 -8.93 -14.44
C SER A 495 -5.74 -9.95 -13.93
N PHE A 496 -6.77 -9.49 -13.22
CA PHE A 496 -7.84 -10.39 -12.77
C PHE A 496 -9.18 -9.66 -12.68
N LYS A 497 -10.26 -10.45 -12.72
CA LYS A 497 -11.61 -10.04 -12.34
C LYS A 497 -12.13 -11.00 -11.30
N ALA A 498 -12.69 -10.45 -10.24
CA ALA A 498 -13.38 -11.21 -9.21
C ALA A 498 -14.84 -10.75 -9.08
N LYS A 499 -15.71 -11.67 -8.72
CA LYS A 499 -17.09 -11.43 -8.27
C LYS A 499 -17.39 -12.36 -7.11
N SER A 500 -18.48 -12.10 -6.37
CA SER A 500 -18.85 -12.99 -5.27
C SER A 500 -20.34 -13.12 -5.06
N ASP A 501 -20.73 -14.21 -4.41
CA ASP A 501 -22.08 -14.50 -3.97
C ASP A 501 -22.08 -15.18 -2.59
N PHE A 502 -23.23 -15.12 -1.93
CA PHE A 502 -23.54 -15.99 -0.79
C PHE A 502 -24.63 -16.98 -1.17
N VAL A 503 -24.49 -18.22 -0.72
CA VAL A 503 -25.48 -19.28 -0.93
C VAL A 503 -26.19 -19.60 0.37
N ARG A 504 -27.52 -19.68 0.31
CA ARG A 504 -28.39 -19.98 1.47
C ARG A 504 -29.04 -21.35 1.40
N GLU A 505 -29.17 -21.91 0.20
CA GLU A 505 -29.74 -23.24 -0.05
C GLU A 505 -28.81 -24.03 -0.98
N PRO A 506 -28.65 -25.36 -0.80
CA PRO A 506 -27.75 -26.14 -1.63
C PRO A 506 -28.16 -26.13 -3.11
N ILE A 507 -27.20 -25.88 -3.99
CA ILE A 507 -27.35 -26.02 -5.44
C ILE A 507 -27.55 -27.51 -5.77
N SER A 508 -28.62 -27.82 -6.49
CA SER A 508 -28.97 -29.20 -6.85
C SER A 508 -27.93 -29.83 -7.80
N GLU A 509 -27.78 -31.16 -7.77
CA GLU A 509 -26.88 -31.87 -8.70
C GLU A 509 -27.20 -31.57 -10.17
N LYS A 510 -28.49 -31.47 -10.51
CA LYS A 510 -28.93 -31.12 -11.87
C LYS A 510 -28.51 -29.71 -12.28
N ALA A 511 -28.54 -28.75 -11.35
CA ALA A 511 -28.06 -27.39 -11.63
C ALA A 511 -26.55 -27.36 -11.85
N TRP A 512 -25.78 -28.17 -11.10
CA TRP A 512 -24.34 -28.32 -11.31
C TRP A 512 -23.99 -28.78 -12.71
N GLU A 513 -24.74 -29.71 -13.30
CA GLU A 513 -24.52 -30.13 -14.70
C GLU A 513 -24.60 -28.97 -15.71
N GLY A 514 -25.51 -28.01 -15.48
CA GLY A 514 -25.61 -26.79 -16.27
C GLY A 514 -24.41 -25.88 -16.06
N ILE A 515 -24.04 -25.63 -14.81
CA ILE A 515 -22.89 -24.80 -14.43
C ILE A 515 -21.59 -25.35 -15.02
N TRP A 516 -21.38 -26.67 -14.97
CA TRP A 516 -20.20 -27.33 -15.56
C TRP A 516 -20.09 -27.11 -17.06
N LYS A 517 -21.20 -27.19 -17.79
CA LYS A 517 -21.21 -26.92 -19.24
C LYS A 517 -20.72 -25.51 -19.53
N VAL A 518 -21.26 -24.51 -18.83
CA VAL A 518 -20.83 -23.12 -19.01
C VAL A 518 -19.36 -22.96 -18.61
N MET A 519 -18.91 -23.49 -17.47
CA MET A 519 -17.50 -23.39 -17.08
C MET A 519 -16.52 -23.97 -18.12
N MET A 520 -16.88 -25.07 -18.79
CA MET A 520 -16.04 -25.72 -19.79
C MET A 520 -16.04 -25.02 -21.17
N GLU A 521 -17.04 -24.18 -21.44
CA GLU A 521 -17.12 -23.32 -22.64
C GLU A 521 -16.12 -22.15 -22.59
N GLY A 522 -15.61 -21.79 -21.42
CA GLY A 522 -14.66 -20.67 -21.23
C GLY A 522 -13.38 -20.84 -22.05
N GLU A 523 -12.71 -19.75 -22.38
CA GLU A 523 -11.63 -19.77 -23.36
C GLU A 523 -10.26 -20.14 -22.73
N GLU A 524 -9.13 -19.58 -23.16
CA GLU A 524 -7.79 -20.10 -22.79
C GLU A 524 -7.49 -20.06 -21.27
N GLU A 525 -7.92 -19.01 -20.56
CA GLU A 525 -7.75 -18.88 -19.11
C GLU A 525 -9.00 -19.31 -18.34
N PRO A 526 -8.91 -20.32 -17.46
CA PRO A 526 -10.08 -20.91 -16.81
C PRO A 526 -10.65 -20.04 -15.69
N LEU A 527 -11.99 -20.00 -15.62
CA LEU A 527 -12.70 -19.47 -14.44
C LEU A 527 -12.55 -20.43 -13.26
N GLN A 528 -12.16 -19.88 -12.11
CA GLN A 528 -12.08 -20.58 -10.85
C GLN A 528 -13.25 -20.17 -9.94
N MET A 529 -13.89 -21.14 -9.31
CA MET A 529 -14.85 -20.92 -8.22
C MET A 529 -14.22 -21.37 -6.91
N ILE A 530 -14.22 -20.49 -5.90
CA ILE A 530 -13.67 -20.77 -4.57
C ILE A 530 -14.81 -20.70 -3.57
N PHE A 531 -15.02 -21.78 -2.82
CA PHE A 531 -16.15 -21.97 -1.92
C PHE A 531 -15.67 -21.95 -0.47
N GLU A 532 -15.98 -20.87 0.24
CA GLU A 532 -15.55 -20.65 1.63
C GLU A 532 -16.67 -21.04 2.61
N PRO A 533 -16.48 -22.09 3.44
CA PRO A 533 -17.54 -22.63 4.28
C PRO A 533 -17.93 -21.65 5.40
N TRP A 534 -19.24 -21.52 5.63
CA TRP A 534 -19.80 -20.73 6.72
C TRP A 534 -20.03 -21.60 7.97
N GLY A 535 -20.90 -21.14 8.87
CA GLY A 535 -21.25 -21.86 10.09
C GLY A 535 -20.27 -21.67 11.24
N GLY A 536 -20.37 -22.54 12.25
CA GLY A 536 -19.63 -22.39 13.51
C GLY A 536 -19.83 -21.01 14.11
N ARG A 537 -18.72 -20.38 14.53
CA ARG A 537 -18.67 -19.03 15.11
C ARG A 537 -19.35 -17.96 14.26
N LEU A 538 -19.37 -18.08 12.94
CA LEU A 538 -20.03 -17.10 12.05
C LEU A 538 -21.56 -17.13 12.15
N TRP A 539 -22.17 -18.20 12.67
CA TRP A 539 -23.61 -18.27 12.94
C TRP A 539 -23.98 -17.86 14.36
N GLU A 540 -23.00 -17.73 15.26
CA GLU A 540 -23.19 -17.28 16.64
C GLU A 540 -23.10 -15.76 16.79
N ILE A 541 -22.42 -15.10 15.85
CA ILE A 541 -22.27 -13.64 15.84
C ILE A 541 -23.51 -13.06 15.13
N GLU A 542 -24.17 -12.11 15.79
CA GLU A 542 -25.31 -11.36 15.22
C GLU A 542 -24.89 -10.59 13.96
N ASP A 543 -25.82 -10.44 13.02
CA ASP A 543 -25.57 -9.81 11.72
C ASP A 543 -25.39 -8.28 11.78
N ASP A 544 -25.67 -7.66 12.92
CA ASP A 544 -25.39 -6.25 13.18
C ASP A 544 -24.24 -6.02 14.18
N ALA A 545 -23.55 -7.07 14.63
CA ALA A 545 -22.46 -6.97 15.62
C ALA A 545 -21.27 -6.11 15.13
N ILE A 546 -21.01 -6.17 13.82
CA ILE A 546 -20.10 -5.30 13.08
C ILE A 546 -20.76 -4.96 11.72
N ALA A 547 -20.17 -4.08 10.92
CA ALA A 547 -20.78 -3.66 9.66
C ALA A 547 -20.97 -4.78 8.63
N PHE A 548 -20.13 -5.82 8.68
CA PHE A 548 -20.28 -7.02 7.85
C PHE A 548 -21.50 -7.87 8.29
N PRO A 549 -22.51 -8.06 7.42
CA PRO A 549 -23.80 -8.61 7.83
C PRO A 549 -23.99 -10.11 7.54
N HIS A 550 -23.10 -10.74 6.77
CA HIS A 550 -23.38 -12.07 6.21
C HIS A 550 -23.12 -13.15 7.26
N ARG A 551 -24.04 -13.37 8.19
CA ARG A 551 -23.90 -14.32 9.32
C ARG A 551 -24.77 -15.56 9.13
N LYS A 552 -25.59 -15.88 10.14
CA LYS A 552 -26.54 -16.99 10.15
C LYS A 552 -27.47 -16.95 8.93
N GLY A 553 -27.75 -18.13 8.36
CA GLY A 553 -28.57 -18.27 7.15
C GLY A 553 -27.78 -18.42 5.85
N ASN A 554 -26.47 -18.11 5.85
CA ASN A 554 -25.58 -18.42 4.73
C ASN A 554 -24.88 -19.78 4.98
N LEU A 555 -24.80 -20.61 3.94
CA LEU A 555 -24.08 -21.89 3.95
C LEU A 555 -22.59 -21.69 3.61
N TYR A 556 -22.30 -20.85 2.61
CA TYR A 556 -20.93 -20.53 2.20
C TYR A 556 -20.91 -19.27 1.32
N ASN A 557 -19.72 -18.70 1.17
CA ASN A 557 -19.42 -17.67 0.17
C ASN A 557 -18.81 -18.34 -1.08
N ILE A 558 -19.13 -17.80 -2.26
CA ILE A 558 -18.45 -18.14 -3.52
C ILE A 558 -17.67 -16.92 -3.98
N GLN A 559 -16.39 -17.11 -4.31
CA GLN A 559 -15.63 -16.18 -5.14
C GLN A 559 -15.49 -16.77 -6.55
N TYR A 560 -15.89 -16.01 -7.56
CA TYR A 560 -15.60 -16.28 -8.96
C TYR A 560 -14.36 -15.49 -9.32
N PHE A 561 -13.32 -16.15 -9.80
CA PHE A 561 -12.02 -15.55 -10.06
C PHE A 561 -11.51 -15.96 -11.43
N MET A 562 -11.13 -14.97 -12.22
CA MET A 562 -10.44 -15.15 -13.49
C MET A 562 -9.19 -14.31 -13.49
N ARG A 563 -8.11 -14.87 -14.03
CA ARG A 563 -6.80 -14.25 -14.13
C ARG A 563 -6.28 -14.45 -15.54
N TRP A 564 -5.63 -13.43 -16.07
CA TRP A 564 -5.00 -13.45 -17.38
C TRP A 564 -3.72 -12.62 -17.35
N PHE A 565 -2.81 -12.89 -18.28
CA PHE A 565 -1.46 -12.32 -18.29
C PHE A 565 -1.26 -11.32 -19.44
N GLU A 566 -2.12 -11.40 -20.44
CA GLU A 566 -2.14 -10.55 -21.62
C GLU A 566 -2.60 -9.14 -21.26
N THR A 567 -1.93 -8.14 -21.83
CA THR A 567 -2.23 -6.72 -21.58
C THR A 567 -3.15 -6.11 -22.64
N GLU A 568 -3.60 -6.89 -23.62
CA GLU A 568 -4.44 -6.40 -24.70
C GLU A 568 -5.86 -6.10 -24.22
N ALA A 569 -6.39 -4.94 -24.60
CA ALA A 569 -7.71 -4.49 -24.19
C ALA A 569 -8.83 -5.43 -24.66
N ALA A 570 -8.70 -6.01 -25.86
CA ALA A 570 -9.68 -6.95 -26.40
C ALA A 570 -9.75 -8.26 -25.60
N VAL A 571 -8.59 -8.77 -25.14
CA VAL A 571 -8.51 -9.96 -24.27
C VAL A 571 -9.15 -9.66 -22.92
N THR A 572 -8.85 -8.49 -22.35
CA THR A 572 -9.49 -8.04 -21.10
C THR A 572 -11.01 -7.98 -21.23
N GLU A 573 -11.55 -7.37 -22.29
CA GLU A 573 -13.01 -7.25 -22.46
C GLU A 573 -13.69 -8.61 -22.66
N ARG A 574 -13.03 -9.57 -23.32
CA ARG A 574 -13.51 -10.95 -23.48
C ARG A 574 -13.65 -11.63 -22.11
N HIS A 575 -12.64 -11.53 -21.25
CA HIS A 575 -12.70 -12.09 -19.89
C HIS A 575 -13.76 -11.39 -19.02
N LEU A 576 -13.90 -10.06 -19.12
CA LEU A 576 -14.94 -9.33 -18.40
C LEU A 576 -16.34 -9.73 -18.84
N THR A 577 -16.56 -9.84 -20.15
CA THR A 577 -17.84 -10.29 -20.74
C THR A 577 -18.17 -11.71 -20.29
N TRP A 578 -17.19 -12.61 -20.32
CA TRP A 578 -17.36 -13.99 -19.85
C TRP A 578 -17.73 -14.06 -18.37
N MET A 579 -17.00 -13.34 -17.51
CA MET A 579 -17.29 -13.27 -16.08
C MET A 579 -18.70 -12.71 -15.80
N ARG A 580 -19.14 -11.69 -16.55
CA ARG A 580 -20.50 -11.12 -16.42
C ARG A 580 -21.56 -12.14 -16.82
N LYS A 581 -21.41 -12.83 -17.95
CA LYS A 581 -22.30 -13.91 -18.39
C LYS A 581 -22.40 -15.01 -17.32
N PHE A 582 -21.26 -15.53 -16.87
CA PHE A 582 -21.23 -16.61 -15.88
C PHE A 582 -21.86 -16.19 -14.54
N TYR A 583 -21.59 -14.96 -14.09
CA TYR A 583 -22.21 -14.43 -12.88
C TYR A 583 -23.73 -14.31 -13.02
N GLU A 584 -24.24 -13.94 -14.18
CA GLU A 584 -25.68 -13.89 -14.43
C GLU A 584 -26.32 -15.30 -14.44
N ASP A 585 -25.64 -16.28 -15.03
CA ASP A 585 -26.06 -17.69 -15.02
C ASP A 585 -26.16 -18.26 -13.59
N MET A 586 -25.41 -17.71 -12.64
CA MET A 586 -25.47 -18.09 -11.22
C MET A 586 -26.63 -17.46 -10.45
N THR A 587 -27.31 -16.42 -10.98
CA THR A 587 -28.43 -15.71 -10.32
C THR A 587 -29.47 -16.63 -9.66
N PRO A 588 -30.02 -17.68 -10.30
CA PRO A 588 -31.07 -18.51 -9.71
C PRO A 588 -30.59 -19.45 -8.58
N HIS A 589 -29.28 -19.50 -8.31
CA HIS A 589 -28.66 -20.47 -7.42
C HIS A 589 -28.08 -19.85 -6.14
N VAL A 590 -28.13 -18.53 -6.02
CA VAL A 590 -27.48 -17.76 -4.95
C VAL A 590 -28.50 -16.92 -4.19
N SER A 591 -28.06 -16.22 -3.16
CA SER A 591 -28.91 -15.28 -2.43
C SER A 591 -29.60 -14.29 -3.35
N SER A 592 -30.82 -13.91 -3.00
CA SER A 592 -31.61 -12.90 -3.71
C SER A 592 -32.29 -11.96 -2.71
N ASN A 593 -32.71 -10.79 -3.19
CA ASN A 593 -33.43 -9.77 -2.43
C ASN A 593 -32.75 -9.32 -1.11
N PRO A 594 -31.56 -8.71 -1.17
CA PRO A 594 -30.73 -8.47 -2.35
C PRO A 594 -29.79 -9.65 -2.65
N ARG A 595 -29.25 -9.72 -3.88
CA ARG A 595 -28.16 -10.65 -4.22
C ARG A 595 -26.89 -10.19 -3.52
N ALA A 596 -26.53 -10.87 -2.44
CA ALA A 596 -25.47 -10.45 -1.53
C ALA A 596 -24.07 -10.59 -2.16
N ALA A 597 -23.17 -9.67 -1.85
CA ALA A 597 -21.79 -9.63 -2.32
C ALA A 597 -20.85 -9.25 -1.17
N TYR A 598 -19.57 -9.61 -1.27
CA TYR A 598 -18.58 -9.30 -0.24
C TYR A 598 -17.72 -8.09 -0.62
N LEU A 599 -17.64 -7.10 0.27
CA LEU A 599 -16.97 -5.81 0.01
C LEU A 599 -15.50 -5.94 -0.42
N ASN A 600 -14.74 -6.85 0.20
CA ASN A 600 -13.32 -7.03 -0.16
C ASN A 600 -13.12 -7.67 -1.54
N TYR A 601 -14.19 -8.17 -2.17
CA TYR A 601 -14.24 -8.53 -3.58
C TYR A 601 -14.99 -7.45 -4.35
N LYS A 602 -14.49 -6.22 -4.24
CA LYS A 602 -15.14 -5.01 -4.76
C LYS A 602 -15.44 -5.16 -6.26
N ASP A 603 -16.70 -4.96 -6.62
CA ASP A 603 -17.21 -5.19 -7.96
C ASP A 603 -18.02 -3.99 -8.45
N ILE A 604 -17.41 -3.20 -9.33
CA ILE A 604 -18.02 -1.99 -9.90
C ILE A 604 -19.27 -2.29 -10.73
N ASP A 605 -19.41 -3.52 -11.25
CA ASP A 605 -20.58 -3.92 -12.05
C ASP A 605 -21.86 -4.02 -11.19
N LEU A 606 -21.76 -4.00 -9.85
CA LEU A 606 -22.95 -3.95 -8.97
C LEU A 606 -23.62 -2.57 -8.94
N GLY A 607 -22.94 -1.55 -9.48
CA GLY A 607 -23.35 -0.14 -9.46
C GLY A 607 -22.22 0.76 -8.97
N SER A 608 -22.14 1.97 -9.49
CA SER A 608 -21.13 2.95 -9.12
C SER A 608 -21.65 4.38 -9.20
N SER A 609 -20.99 5.27 -8.48
CA SER A 609 -21.10 6.71 -8.64
C SER A 609 -20.66 7.13 -10.05
N THR A 610 -21.44 7.98 -10.72
CA THR A 610 -21.12 8.57 -12.03
C THR A 610 -20.63 10.01 -11.93
N GLU A 611 -20.75 10.64 -10.76
CA GLU A 611 -20.32 12.03 -10.49
C GLU A 611 -19.53 12.09 -9.19
N GLU A 612 -18.33 12.68 -9.23
CA GLU A 612 -17.42 12.76 -8.10
C GLU A 612 -18.12 13.30 -6.84
N GLY A 613 -18.21 12.45 -5.80
CA GLY A 613 -18.70 12.83 -4.47
C GLY A 613 -20.21 13.10 -4.33
N ARG A 614 -21.03 12.96 -5.39
CA ARG A 614 -22.45 13.39 -5.40
C ARG A 614 -23.51 12.28 -5.43
N THR A 615 -23.13 11.05 -5.09
CA THR A 615 -24.10 9.94 -5.07
C THR A 615 -25.06 10.06 -3.89
N SER A 616 -26.35 9.98 -4.16
CA SER A 616 -27.38 9.95 -3.13
C SER A 616 -27.44 8.60 -2.40
N TYR A 617 -27.96 8.58 -1.17
CA TYR A 617 -28.23 7.32 -0.44
C TYR A 617 -29.09 6.34 -1.25
N THR A 618 -30.11 6.85 -1.96
CA THR A 618 -31.01 6.04 -2.78
C THR A 618 -30.27 5.34 -3.92
N GLU A 619 -29.42 6.06 -4.66
CA GLU A 619 -28.60 5.48 -5.73
C GLU A 619 -27.61 4.47 -5.15
N ALA A 620 -26.88 4.84 -4.09
CA ALA A 620 -25.91 3.96 -3.46
C ALA A 620 -26.53 2.71 -2.86
N SER A 621 -27.83 2.73 -2.53
CA SER A 621 -28.53 1.56 -1.98
C SER A 621 -28.55 0.38 -2.95
N ALA A 622 -28.40 0.61 -4.27
CA ALA A 622 -28.35 -0.43 -5.29
C ALA A 622 -27.19 -1.42 -5.07
N TRP A 623 -26.00 -0.92 -4.70
CA TRP A 623 -24.84 -1.76 -4.34
C TRP A 623 -24.65 -1.89 -2.83
N GLY A 624 -24.93 -0.84 -2.08
CA GLY A 624 -24.75 -0.78 -0.63
C GLY A 624 -25.55 -1.85 0.11
N ARG A 625 -26.80 -2.10 -0.30
CA ARG A 625 -27.61 -3.19 0.28
C ARG A 625 -27.09 -4.57 -0.12
N ARG A 626 -26.35 -4.72 -1.23
CA ARG A 626 -25.73 -6.00 -1.61
C ARG A 626 -24.53 -6.34 -0.71
N TYR A 627 -23.72 -5.34 -0.36
CA TYR A 627 -22.57 -5.51 0.55
C TYR A 627 -22.95 -5.55 2.03
N PHE A 628 -23.95 -4.76 2.45
CA PHE A 628 -24.22 -4.52 3.87
C PHE A 628 -25.63 -4.89 4.32
N LEU A 629 -26.48 -5.41 3.43
CA LEU A 629 -27.86 -5.80 3.74
C LEU A 629 -28.59 -4.66 4.50
N HIS A 630 -29.13 -4.94 5.68
CA HIS A 630 -29.82 -3.96 6.51
C HIS A 630 -28.86 -3.01 7.26
N ASN A 631 -27.57 -3.33 7.37
CA ASN A 631 -26.58 -2.46 8.01
C ASN A 631 -26.23 -1.22 7.18
N PHE A 632 -26.57 -1.18 5.89
CA PHE A 632 -26.26 -0.07 5.00
C PHE A 632 -26.81 1.28 5.51
N GLU A 633 -28.02 1.28 6.06
CA GLU A 633 -28.63 2.51 6.57
C GLU A 633 -27.89 3.05 7.79
N LYS A 634 -27.52 2.17 8.73
CA LYS A 634 -26.72 2.56 9.91
C LYS A 634 -25.36 3.09 9.47
N LEU A 635 -24.71 2.45 8.51
CA LEU A 635 -23.46 2.93 7.93
C LEU A 635 -23.59 4.35 7.34
N ALA A 636 -24.64 4.62 6.57
CA ALA A 636 -24.90 5.95 6.00
C ALA A 636 -25.19 7.01 7.08
N LYS A 637 -25.88 6.64 8.17
CA LYS A 637 -26.10 7.53 9.32
C LYS A 637 -24.80 7.83 10.07
N VAL A 638 -23.93 6.84 10.26
CA VAL A 638 -22.59 7.06 10.83
C VAL A 638 -21.79 7.98 9.92
N LYS A 639 -21.79 7.72 8.61
CA LYS A 639 -21.13 8.56 7.60
C LYS A 639 -21.58 10.02 7.70
N ALA A 640 -22.89 10.29 7.75
CA ALA A 640 -23.42 11.64 7.87
C ALA A 640 -22.96 12.39 9.12
N ARG A 641 -22.64 11.66 10.21
CA ARG A 641 -22.16 12.27 11.45
C ARG A 641 -20.65 12.53 11.45
N VAL A 642 -19.86 11.60 10.92
CA VAL A 642 -18.39 11.63 11.02
C VAL A 642 -17.71 12.26 9.81
N ASP A 643 -18.40 12.34 8.68
CA ASP A 643 -17.91 12.94 7.44
C ASP A 643 -19.09 13.46 6.60
N PRO A 644 -19.78 14.53 7.08
CA PRO A 644 -20.98 15.09 6.44
C PRO A 644 -20.71 15.65 5.04
N GLU A 645 -19.49 16.16 4.81
CA GLU A 645 -19.07 16.73 3.52
C GLU A 645 -18.64 15.65 2.51
N ASN A 646 -18.72 14.37 2.91
CA ASN A 646 -18.32 13.23 2.09
C ASN A 646 -16.87 13.32 1.59
N TYR A 647 -15.96 13.80 2.45
CA TYR A 647 -14.54 13.96 2.13
C TYR A 647 -13.90 12.62 1.72
N PHE A 648 -14.13 11.56 2.50
CA PHE A 648 -13.70 10.21 2.16
C PHE A 648 -14.73 9.51 1.28
N TRP A 649 -14.55 9.63 -0.04
CA TRP A 649 -15.44 9.01 -1.01
C TRP A 649 -14.68 8.14 -2.01
N ASN A 650 -15.41 7.24 -2.68
CA ASN A 650 -14.93 6.46 -3.82
C ASN A 650 -16.15 6.04 -4.67
N GLU A 651 -15.91 5.34 -5.78
CA GLU A 651 -16.91 4.99 -6.78
C GLU A 651 -18.05 4.10 -6.26
N GLN A 652 -17.84 3.36 -5.15
CA GLN A 652 -18.88 2.60 -4.47
C GLN A 652 -19.00 3.00 -3.00
N GLY A 653 -18.63 4.24 -2.68
CA GLY A 653 -18.59 4.73 -1.32
C GLY A 653 -19.96 4.76 -0.67
N ILE A 654 -19.98 4.80 0.67
CA ILE A 654 -21.18 5.01 1.47
C ILE A 654 -21.40 6.53 1.54
N PRO A 655 -22.47 7.09 0.93
CA PRO A 655 -22.74 8.51 1.03
C PRO A 655 -23.35 8.87 2.40
N PRO A 656 -23.21 10.13 2.84
CA PRO A 656 -23.96 10.67 3.98
C PRO A 656 -25.47 10.44 3.80
N TYR A 657 -26.14 9.96 4.84
CA TYR A 657 -27.60 9.85 4.84
C TYR A 657 -28.26 11.24 4.80
N THR A 658 -28.98 11.53 3.72
CA THR A 658 -29.86 12.69 3.57
C THR A 658 -31.30 12.19 3.54
N ALA A 659 -32.16 12.70 4.44
CA ALA A 659 -33.55 12.27 4.59
C ALA A 659 -34.43 12.62 3.38
#